data_AF-A0A9P1BKQ7-F1
#
_entry.id   AF-A0A9P1BKQ7-F1
#
_cell.length_a   1.000
_cell.length_b   1.000
_cell.length_c   1.000
_cell.angle_alpha   90.00
_cell.angle_beta   90.00
_cell.angle_gamma   90.00
#
_symmetry.space_group_name_H-M   'P 1'
#
loop_
_entity.id
_entity.type
_entity.pdbx_description
1 polymer ?
#
loop_
_entity_poly.entity_id
_entity_poly.type
_entity_poly.pdbx_seq_one_letter_code
_entity_poly.pdbx_strand_id
1 'polypeptide(L)'
;MAPQEVHRSYALPSLPKELSWAKLRFRSELRDDECKMREVDENVRKFYPNLSELEPLHIEEDSSRSKFAEPSPPTSPTGKRGKRVGVVSLSNAVAASGTHNAMLGLRAFMDRKEMVGSRLLGIRSFKGSEFDIDKPQAYNIFINQAGSDMLRTIALARVNKTLLNQITRLCENLRLDALIFLCGPSELTHVGKIIEHLTKEKPQVLVNCILHSVSGWVRSPGWIETNLGFDSACACLCEVAGNLALSRQALDRDIYHFVACGSKTLTIEVALQIRPTMCFIGEEIRRKRRLLDDIIEEICDTIVVRNCEHDLHAGVIMIADDFFEQMIEMTELRQQMHRLRSDRIADLSSEAGSNGGDFGGNPAMPVRLMALAPSFLKDVQVQWGSISNISEEASRQMEKVHCNSKPIEDVISTAQLPVSSVRDAVILLQSPGSGAGRSLDVEELREIVAELIAAYSEPELQRKIRSVYEKQRKAASNGGGSEDYMAELREVLWPCQTDIAEAYGLPGTSEGLQRIQNEVQRAITEGDVEIRCLADEALMLLGMSPLQNIIQEVKAEDFLNCIYTAAGDSSGIEVEEFLLNLKCETPLEKAARARGLIAARRLKEERNPPGGLTCGLLRTWAAYERLGLAPQHMISNEPLPVARLKRPSAAQVWEFVLRNQPVVIEDAVNADDFPPFFDFADFDYLRERCGHRYVKVKGDSCWDNKGRQLFLNDPTIELSISDYLDLIEVAEEHETCISWYMGKLPLHTDVPEMFDDICNAPNSPWRKYGSCFGENNKGVHTYFGCGGNTTCLHADPSENLLLVVMGEKFMDIYPPCDAACMHTTVKKFLNSLVPPFVDPAYVPKDVDKNWSCYKHARPQRVHLKAGDLFYLPIFWWHAVQGSIGRNMILNWWCQQHPYKEHKYKGFEGTREVLEVLQHLNEAWSQQSGPGGPTATERSVAQELGSGLLYSDSMCVASNGYKKLVAPPPRAPPVKTSNSLLPSNGFRWKSTRSQA
;
A
#
# COMPACT_ATOMS: atom_id res chain seq x y z
N MET A 1 22.29 -11.56 2.68
CA MET A 1 22.05 -12.71 3.56
C MET A 1 22.11 -12.25 5.00
N ALA A 2 21.13 -12.61 5.81
CA ALA A 2 21.16 -12.44 7.26
C ALA A 2 22.24 -13.35 7.89
N PRO A 3 22.79 -13.02 9.07
CA PRO A 3 23.81 -13.84 9.73
C PRO A 3 23.40 -15.31 9.94
N GLN A 4 22.11 -15.56 10.19
CA GLN A 4 21.57 -16.92 10.36
C GLN A 4 21.58 -17.72 9.05
N GLU A 5 21.34 -17.09 7.91
CA GLU A 5 21.39 -17.73 6.59
C GLU A 5 22.82 -18.16 6.25
N VAL A 6 23.80 -17.30 6.58
CA VAL A 6 25.23 -17.61 6.43
C VAL A 6 25.64 -18.75 7.35
N HIS A 7 25.17 -18.77 8.60
CA HIS A 7 25.49 -19.87 9.51
C HIS A 7 24.88 -21.20 9.03
N ARG A 8 23.63 -21.17 8.54
CA ARG A 8 22.95 -22.35 8.00
C ARG A 8 23.62 -22.90 6.75
N SER A 9 24.26 -22.08 5.92
CA SER A 9 24.92 -22.58 4.71
C SER A 9 26.14 -23.48 5.00
N TYR A 10 26.71 -23.41 6.21
CA TYR A 10 27.78 -24.31 6.64
C TYR A 10 27.29 -25.68 7.14
N ALA A 11 26.00 -25.85 7.42
CA ALA A 11 25.46 -27.13 7.87
C ALA A 11 25.36 -28.12 6.70
N LEU A 12 25.95 -29.32 6.81
CA LEU A 12 25.85 -30.33 5.76
C LEU A 12 24.65 -31.26 6.03
N PRO A 13 23.76 -31.47 5.03
CA PRO A 13 22.67 -32.44 5.17
C PRO A 13 23.19 -33.86 5.42
N SER A 14 22.55 -34.59 6.31
CA SER A 14 22.83 -36.01 6.54
C SER A 14 22.28 -36.86 5.39
N LEU A 15 23.08 -37.79 4.89
CA LEU A 15 22.65 -38.77 3.88
C LEU A 15 22.48 -40.16 4.52
N PRO A 16 21.53 -40.97 4.04
CA PRO A 16 21.48 -42.40 4.35
C PRO A 16 22.85 -43.05 4.09
N LYS A 17 23.25 -43.99 4.95
CA LYS A 17 24.54 -44.70 4.83
C LYS A 17 24.66 -45.36 3.47
N GLU A 18 23.54 -45.78 2.91
CA GLU A 18 23.44 -46.47 1.66
C GLU A 18 23.90 -45.60 0.49
N LEU A 19 23.55 -44.32 0.55
CA LEU A 19 23.97 -43.34 -0.44
C LEU A 19 25.41 -42.89 -0.22
N SER A 20 26.09 -43.25 0.87
CA SER A 20 27.50 -42.92 1.08
C SER A 20 28.47 -43.90 0.39
N TRP A 21 27.97 -45.05 -0.10
CA TRP A 21 28.82 -46.07 -0.70
C TRP A 21 29.30 -45.73 -2.11
N ALA A 22 30.50 -46.24 -2.44
CA ALA A 22 31.11 -46.09 -3.76
C ALA A 22 30.37 -46.87 -4.86
N LYS A 23 29.61 -47.92 -4.50
CA LYS A 23 28.77 -48.69 -5.41
C LYS A 23 27.42 -49.01 -4.77
N LEU A 24 26.35 -48.67 -5.50
CA LEU A 24 24.96 -48.92 -5.11
C LEU A 24 24.48 -50.21 -5.77
N ARG A 25 23.82 -51.09 -5.01
CA ARG A 25 23.11 -52.27 -5.54
C ARG A 25 21.62 -52.00 -5.51
N PHE A 26 20.94 -52.30 -6.62
CA PHE A 26 19.48 -52.21 -6.73
C PHE A 26 18.87 -53.59 -6.66
N ARG A 27 17.80 -53.74 -5.88
CA ARG A 27 17.00 -54.96 -5.77
C ARG A 27 15.54 -54.63 -6.09
N SER A 28 14.92 -55.43 -6.95
CA SER A 28 13.50 -55.30 -7.33
C SER A 28 12.57 -56.29 -6.60
N GLU A 29 13.13 -57.28 -5.90
CA GLU A 29 12.34 -58.29 -5.18
C GLU A 29 11.77 -57.74 -3.87
N LEU A 30 10.44 -57.80 -3.74
CA LEU A 30 9.70 -57.52 -2.51
C LEU A 30 10.02 -58.57 -1.43
N ARG A 31 10.13 -58.15 -0.16
CA ARG A 31 10.14 -59.10 0.95
C ARG A 31 8.71 -59.61 1.22
N ASP A 32 8.57 -60.84 1.72
CA ASP A 32 7.26 -61.49 1.94
C ASP A 32 6.31 -60.67 2.85
N ASP A 33 6.87 -59.84 3.73
CA ASP A 33 6.20 -58.92 4.65
C ASP A 33 5.77 -57.57 4.03
N GLU A 34 6.31 -57.21 2.85
CA GLU A 34 6.00 -55.98 2.11
C GLU A 34 4.94 -56.21 0.99
N CYS A 35 4.48 -57.46 0.84
CA CYS A 35 3.70 -57.97 -0.30
C CYS A 35 2.20 -57.59 -0.30
N LYS A 36 1.83 -56.43 0.24
CA LYS A 36 0.44 -55.91 0.19
C LYS A 36 0.38 -54.53 -0.48
N MET A 37 1.00 -54.37 -1.65
CA MET A 37 0.55 -53.32 -2.55
C MET A 37 -0.89 -53.65 -3.00
N ARG A 38 -1.80 -52.67 -2.92
CA ARG A 38 -3.13 -52.82 -3.53
C ARG A 38 -2.94 -53.11 -5.01
N GLU A 39 -3.68 -54.10 -5.54
CA GLU A 39 -3.74 -54.31 -6.98
C GLU A 39 -4.11 -53.00 -7.67
N VAL A 40 -3.34 -52.64 -8.71
CA VAL A 40 -3.62 -51.44 -9.50
C VAL A 40 -4.96 -51.64 -10.21
N ASP A 41 -5.90 -50.72 -9.97
CA ASP A 41 -7.22 -50.71 -10.61
C ASP A 41 -7.09 -50.83 -12.13
N GLU A 42 -7.87 -51.71 -12.76
CA GLU A 42 -7.84 -51.93 -14.21
C GLU A 42 -8.10 -50.64 -15.01
N ASN A 43 -8.92 -49.73 -14.47
CA ASN A 43 -9.16 -48.43 -15.10
C ASN A 43 -7.91 -47.56 -15.09
N VAL A 44 -7.10 -47.61 -14.01
CA VAL A 44 -5.83 -46.89 -13.93
C VAL A 44 -4.81 -47.51 -14.89
N ARG A 45 -4.73 -48.85 -14.95
CA ARG A 45 -3.88 -49.58 -15.92
C ARG A 45 -4.17 -49.17 -17.36
N LYS A 46 -5.45 -48.94 -17.69
CA LYS A 46 -5.85 -48.48 -19.03
C LYS A 46 -5.30 -47.09 -19.38
N PHE A 47 -5.18 -46.19 -18.41
CA PHE A 47 -4.66 -44.83 -18.64
C PHE A 47 -3.14 -44.73 -18.52
N TYR A 48 -2.50 -45.61 -17.74
CA TYR A 48 -1.06 -45.59 -17.46
C TYR A 48 -0.43 -47.00 -17.58
N PRO A 49 -0.45 -47.61 -18.78
CA PRO A 49 0.00 -48.99 -18.95
C PRO A 49 1.49 -49.17 -18.59
N ASN A 50 2.37 -48.24 -18.99
CA ASN A 50 3.80 -48.39 -18.70
C ASN A 50 4.14 -48.16 -17.22
N LEU A 51 3.51 -47.17 -16.57
CA LEU A 51 3.72 -46.91 -15.14
C LEU A 51 3.18 -48.02 -14.24
N SER A 52 2.10 -48.69 -14.66
CA SER A 52 1.44 -49.72 -13.86
C SER A 52 2.22 -51.04 -13.79
N GLU A 53 3.23 -51.21 -14.64
CA GLU A 53 4.12 -52.38 -14.68
C GLU A 53 5.43 -52.18 -13.89
N LEU A 54 5.64 -50.99 -13.30
CA LEU A 54 6.86 -50.71 -12.56
C LEU A 54 6.83 -51.37 -11.17
N GLU A 55 7.92 -52.04 -10.83
CA GLU A 55 8.15 -52.61 -9.50
C GLU A 55 8.90 -51.62 -8.60
N PRO A 56 8.66 -51.66 -7.28
CA PRO A 56 9.44 -50.87 -6.33
C PRO A 56 10.93 -51.25 -6.34
N LEU A 57 11.80 -50.26 -6.12
CA LEU A 57 13.25 -50.44 -6.11
C LEU A 57 13.82 -50.18 -4.71
N HIS A 58 14.57 -51.15 -4.19
CA HIS A 58 15.34 -51.03 -2.95
C HIS A 58 16.83 -50.80 -3.25
N ILE A 59 17.48 -49.98 -2.43
CA ILE A 59 18.92 -49.72 -2.49
C ILE A 59 19.57 -50.43 -1.31
N GLU A 60 20.54 -51.31 -1.58
CA GLU A 60 21.26 -52.10 -0.58
C GLU A 60 22.78 -51.95 -0.73
N GLU A 61 23.52 -52.36 0.31
CA GLU A 61 24.99 -52.39 0.29
C GLU A 61 25.48 -53.49 -0.63
N ASP A 62 26.36 -53.14 -1.56
CA ASP A 62 27.09 -54.16 -2.31
C ASP A 62 28.22 -54.76 -1.43
N SER A 63 27.84 -55.70 -0.58
CA SER A 63 28.76 -56.46 0.30
C SER A 63 29.67 -57.44 -0.48
N SER A 64 29.54 -57.55 -1.80
CA SER A 64 30.28 -58.52 -2.63
C SER A 64 31.75 -58.17 -2.92
N ARG A 65 32.28 -57.06 -2.37
CA ARG A 65 33.73 -56.77 -2.36
C ARG A 65 34.18 -56.15 -1.03
N SER A 66 34.10 -56.92 0.05
CA SER A 66 34.85 -56.65 1.27
C SER A 66 36.33 -57.04 1.09
N LYS A 67 37.11 -56.20 0.42
CA LYS A 67 38.56 -56.06 0.63
C LYS A 67 39.07 -54.89 -0.18
N PHE A 68 39.71 -53.96 0.53
CA PHE A 68 40.57 -52.92 -0.02
C PHE A 68 41.40 -53.48 -1.18
N ALA A 69 41.12 -53.03 -2.39
CA ALA A 69 42.06 -53.06 -3.49
C ALA A 69 42.36 -51.60 -3.81
N GLU A 70 43.63 -51.23 -3.66
CA GLU A 70 44.17 -49.94 -4.12
C GLU A 70 43.72 -49.66 -5.56
N PRO A 71 43.45 -48.40 -5.91
CA PRO A 71 43.02 -48.05 -7.25
C PRO A 71 44.18 -48.31 -8.23
N SER A 72 44.09 -49.39 -9.00
CA SER A 72 44.92 -49.56 -10.20
C SER A 72 44.67 -48.40 -11.17
N PRO A 73 45.71 -47.87 -11.85
CA PRO A 73 45.58 -46.72 -12.73
C PRO A 73 44.59 -47.02 -13.86
N PRO A 74 43.83 -46.01 -14.34
CA PRO A 74 42.74 -46.22 -15.28
C PRO A 74 43.30 -46.75 -16.61
N THR A 75 43.11 -48.04 -16.86
CA THR A 75 43.27 -48.63 -18.20
C THR A 75 42.12 -48.16 -19.07
N SER A 76 42.40 -47.16 -19.92
CA SER A 76 41.61 -46.63 -21.04
C SER A 76 40.20 -46.09 -20.69
N PRO A 77 39.88 -44.84 -21.07
CA PRO A 77 38.55 -44.28 -20.88
C PRO A 77 37.60 -44.97 -21.87
N THR A 78 36.73 -45.84 -21.37
CA THR A 78 35.49 -46.09 -22.11
C THR A 78 34.70 -44.79 -22.03
N GLY A 79 34.68 -44.04 -23.14
CA GLY A 79 34.12 -42.70 -23.25
C GLY A 79 32.62 -42.66 -23.00
N LYS A 80 32.20 -42.73 -21.73
CA LYS A 80 30.82 -42.45 -21.34
C LYS A 80 30.63 -40.93 -21.29
N ARG A 81 29.85 -40.41 -22.23
CA ARG A 81 29.41 -39.02 -22.25
C ARG A 81 28.65 -38.72 -20.94
N GLY A 82 28.98 -37.62 -20.28
CA GLY A 82 28.28 -37.15 -19.08
C GLY A 82 26.79 -36.90 -19.34
N LYS A 83 25.98 -37.12 -18.31
CA LYS A 83 24.51 -37.09 -18.37
C LYS A 83 23.96 -35.68 -18.28
N ARG A 84 22.95 -35.33 -19.08
CA ARG A 84 22.24 -34.05 -18.98
C ARG A 84 20.91 -34.27 -18.30
N VAL A 85 20.73 -33.71 -17.11
CA VAL A 85 19.51 -33.89 -16.31
C VAL A 85 18.79 -32.55 -16.21
N GLY A 86 17.54 -32.52 -16.66
CA GLY A 86 16.65 -31.38 -16.48
C GLY A 86 15.89 -31.48 -15.16
N VAL A 87 15.73 -30.37 -14.45
CA VAL A 87 14.87 -30.29 -13.25
C VAL A 87 13.82 -29.20 -13.45
N VAL A 88 12.58 -29.53 -13.13
CA VAL A 88 11.43 -28.62 -13.20
C VAL A 88 10.75 -28.59 -11.83
N SER A 89 10.44 -27.41 -11.31
CA SER A 89 9.58 -27.28 -10.14
C SER A 89 8.13 -27.00 -10.56
N LEU A 90 7.21 -27.89 -10.21
CA LEU A 90 5.78 -27.79 -10.44
C LEU A 90 5.05 -27.58 -9.11
N SER A 91 4.21 -26.55 -9.05
CA SER A 91 3.27 -26.33 -7.95
C SER A 91 2.17 -25.40 -8.44
N ASN A 92 0.91 -25.71 -8.14
CA ASN A 92 -0.20 -24.78 -8.37
C ASN A 92 -0.57 -23.96 -7.12
N ALA A 93 -0.08 -24.36 -5.94
CA ALA A 93 -0.42 -23.74 -4.66
C ALA A 93 0.78 -23.01 -4.05
N VAL A 94 1.75 -23.72 -3.46
CA VAL A 94 2.84 -23.10 -2.66
C VAL A 94 4.17 -23.81 -2.89
N ALA A 95 5.28 -23.08 -2.80
CA ALA A 95 6.63 -23.62 -2.79
C ALA A 95 6.94 -24.32 -1.45
N ALA A 96 7.44 -25.55 -1.50
CA ALA A 96 7.83 -26.29 -0.30
C ALA A 96 9.27 -25.99 0.14
N SER A 97 9.49 -25.90 1.45
CA SER A 97 10.83 -25.78 2.01
C SER A 97 11.66 -27.04 1.70
N GLY A 98 12.92 -26.85 1.29
CA GLY A 98 13.86 -27.94 1.01
C GLY A 98 13.99 -28.32 -0.47
N THR A 99 13.19 -27.75 -1.38
CA THR A 99 13.34 -27.96 -2.83
C THR A 99 14.72 -27.57 -3.35
N HIS A 100 15.32 -26.50 -2.80
CA HIS A 100 16.73 -26.14 -3.05
C HIS A 100 17.68 -27.28 -2.69
N ASN A 101 17.53 -27.88 -1.50
CA ASN A 101 18.38 -28.98 -1.06
C ASN A 101 18.19 -30.24 -1.91
N ALA A 102 16.98 -30.50 -2.42
CA ALA A 102 16.76 -31.60 -3.38
C ALA A 102 17.57 -31.39 -4.67
N MET A 103 17.57 -30.18 -5.22
CA MET A 103 18.34 -29.84 -6.42
C MET A 103 19.85 -29.86 -6.18
N LEU A 104 20.31 -29.28 -5.08
CA LEU A 104 21.72 -29.25 -4.71
C LEU A 104 22.24 -30.65 -4.34
N GLY A 105 21.39 -31.52 -3.78
CA GLY A 105 21.68 -32.94 -3.55
C GLY A 105 21.89 -33.71 -4.86
N LEU A 106 21.03 -33.48 -5.86
CA LEU A 106 21.23 -34.03 -7.21
C LEU A 106 22.53 -33.54 -7.83
N ARG A 107 22.84 -32.24 -7.67
CA ARG A 107 24.10 -31.67 -8.15
C ARG A 107 25.31 -32.31 -7.47
N ALA A 108 25.29 -32.44 -6.15
CA ALA A 108 26.37 -33.06 -5.39
C ALA A 108 26.56 -34.55 -5.76
N PHE A 109 25.48 -35.27 -6.09
CA PHE A 109 25.57 -36.64 -6.58
C PHE A 109 26.29 -36.73 -7.94
N MET A 110 26.15 -35.72 -8.79
CA MET A 110 26.82 -35.66 -10.09
C MET A 110 28.33 -35.36 -10.02
N ASP A 111 28.85 -34.92 -8.87
CA ASP A 111 30.30 -34.71 -8.66
C ASP A 111 31.08 -36.02 -8.43
N ARG A 112 30.38 -37.16 -8.34
CA ARG A 112 31.04 -38.48 -8.23
C ARG A 112 31.88 -38.80 -9.46
N LYS A 113 32.95 -39.58 -9.26
CA LYS A 113 33.91 -39.95 -10.32
C LYS A 113 33.23 -40.67 -11.50
N GLU A 114 32.14 -41.38 -11.26
CA GLU A 114 31.36 -42.10 -12.27
C GLU A 114 30.49 -41.19 -13.14
N MET A 115 30.19 -39.97 -12.67
CA MET A 115 29.26 -39.01 -13.30
C MET A 115 29.97 -37.78 -13.90
N VAL A 116 31.31 -37.81 -13.99
CA VAL A 116 32.12 -36.71 -14.51
C VAL A 116 31.65 -36.27 -15.90
N GLY A 117 31.47 -34.95 -16.06
CA GLY A 117 30.96 -34.33 -17.29
C GLY A 117 29.44 -34.25 -17.40
N SER A 118 28.70 -34.73 -16.39
CA SER A 118 27.25 -34.54 -16.29
C SER A 118 26.90 -33.09 -15.95
N ARG A 119 25.69 -32.65 -16.29
CA ARG A 119 25.19 -31.30 -16.04
C ARG A 119 23.77 -31.31 -15.52
N LEU A 120 23.48 -30.42 -14.57
CA LEU A 120 22.14 -30.20 -14.03
C LEU A 120 21.55 -28.90 -14.60
N LEU A 121 20.49 -29.02 -15.38
CA LEU A 121 19.81 -27.92 -16.05
C LEU A 121 18.48 -27.62 -15.36
N GLY A 122 18.34 -26.41 -14.85
CA GLY A 122 17.10 -25.88 -14.33
C GLY A 122 16.17 -25.42 -15.45
N ILE A 123 14.94 -25.91 -15.49
CA ILE A 123 13.97 -25.57 -16.53
C ILE A 123 12.91 -24.65 -15.91
N ARG A 124 12.90 -23.39 -16.33
CA ARG A 124 11.95 -22.37 -15.85
C ARG A 124 10.71 -22.26 -16.71
N SER A 125 10.77 -22.75 -17.94
CA SER A 125 9.63 -22.76 -18.86
C SER A 125 9.77 -23.86 -19.89
N PHE A 126 8.66 -24.58 -20.14
CA PHE A 126 8.55 -25.54 -21.24
C PHE A 126 8.69 -24.91 -22.63
N LYS A 127 8.71 -23.56 -22.73
CA LYS A 127 8.96 -22.82 -23.98
C LYS A 127 10.45 -22.55 -24.27
N GLY A 128 11.38 -22.99 -23.41
CA GLY A 128 12.82 -22.96 -23.71
C GLY A 128 13.66 -21.98 -22.88
N SER A 129 13.29 -21.69 -21.63
CA SER A 129 14.16 -20.96 -20.69
C SER A 129 14.87 -21.95 -19.77
N GLU A 130 16.21 -22.04 -19.91
CA GLU A 130 17.07 -22.86 -19.07
C GLU A 130 17.97 -22.02 -18.16
N PHE A 131 18.28 -22.56 -16.98
CA PHE A 131 19.18 -21.99 -15.99
C PHE A 131 20.23 -23.04 -15.64
N ASP A 132 21.51 -22.72 -15.82
CA ASP A 132 22.59 -23.65 -15.48
C ASP A 132 22.82 -23.66 -13.96
N ILE A 133 22.42 -24.76 -13.30
CA ILE A 133 22.56 -24.94 -11.85
C ILE A 133 24.03 -25.19 -11.47
N ASP A 134 24.89 -25.54 -12.43
CA ASP A 134 26.30 -25.87 -12.19
C ASP A 134 27.17 -24.64 -11.84
N LYS A 135 26.62 -23.42 -11.85
CA LYS A 135 27.34 -22.21 -11.47
C LYS A 135 27.70 -22.24 -9.97
N PRO A 136 28.99 -22.12 -9.58
CA PRO A 136 29.44 -22.20 -8.18
C PRO A 136 28.76 -21.20 -7.24
N GLN A 137 28.33 -20.06 -7.78
CA GLN A 137 27.65 -18.99 -7.04
C GLN A 137 26.28 -19.44 -6.52
N ALA A 138 25.57 -20.36 -7.21
CA ALA A 138 24.25 -20.83 -6.78
C ALA A 138 24.34 -21.75 -5.56
N TYR A 139 25.35 -22.62 -5.49
CA TYR A 139 25.48 -23.59 -4.40
C TYR A 139 25.61 -22.91 -3.03
N ASN A 140 26.53 -21.95 -2.91
CA ASN A 140 26.79 -21.26 -1.63
C ASN A 140 25.66 -20.34 -1.18
N ILE A 141 24.82 -19.88 -2.12
CA ILE A 141 23.71 -18.97 -1.82
C ILE A 141 22.47 -19.74 -1.36
N PHE A 142 22.17 -20.88 -2.00
CA PHE A 142 20.88 -21.56 -1.83
C PHE A 142 20.94 -22.80 -0.92
N ILE A 143 22.12 -23.28 -0.55
CA ILE A 143 22.23 -24.43 0.37
C ILE A 143 21.56 -24.11 1.70
N ASN A 144 20.66 -25.00 2.12
CA ASN A 144 19.83 -24.90 3.33
C ASN A 144 18.94 -23.66 3.42
N GLN A 145 18.71 -22.97 2.30
CA GLN A 145 17.73 -21.89 2.22
C GLN A 145 16.36 -22.44 1.82
N ALA A 146 15.31 -21.84 2.38
CA ALA A 146 13.92 -22.15 2.03
C ALA A 146 13.54 -21.55 0.66
N GLY A 147 12.32 -21.82 0.21
CA GLY A 147 11.77 -21.30 -1.05
C GLY A 147 12.11 -22.16 -2.28
N SER A 148 11.61 -21.72 -3.43
CA SER A 148 11.83 -22.34 -4.75
C SER A 148 12.42 -21.36 -5.77
N ASP A 149 12.99 -20.25 -5.29
CA ASP A 149 13.41 -19.09 -6.09
C ASP A 149 14.49 -19.41 -7.12
N MET A 150 15.27 -20.47 -6.90
CA MET A 150 16.29 -20.93 -7.86
C MET A 150 15.69 -21.20 -9.24
N LEU A 151 14.55 -21.89 -9.32
CA LEU A 151 13.87 -22.23 -10.58
C LEU A 151 12.54 -21.51 -10.79
N ARG A 152 11.95 -20.98 -9.71
CA ARG A 152 10.52 -20.62 -9.64
C ARG A 152 9.62 -21.83 -9.91
N THR A 153 8.35 -21.71 -9.58
CA THR A 153 7.34 -22.76 -9.77
C THR A 153 6.59 -22.56 -11.08
N ILE A 154 6.31 -23.66 -11.78
CA ILE A 154 5.48 -23.65 -12.98
C ILE A 154 4.11 -24.25 -12.62
N ALA A 155 3.07 -23.42 -12.68
CA ALA A 155 1.69 -23.87 -12.54
C ALA A 155 1.25 -24.71 -13.76
N LEU A 156 0.62 -25.86 -13.50
CA LEU A 156 0.20 -26.83 -14.50
C LEU A 156 -1.29 -27.15 -14.35
N ALA A 157 -2.13 -26.37 -15.04
CA ALA A 157 -3.59 -26.48 -14.96
C ALA A 157 -4.15 -27.64 -15.80
N ARG A 158 -3.59 -27.91 -16.99
CA ARG A 158 -4.07 -29.00 -17.87
C ARG A 158 -2.95 -29.54 -18.76
N VAL A 159 -2.86 -30.87 -18.85
CA VAL A 159 -1.99 -31.55 -19.81
C VAL A 159 -2.75 -31.81 -21.11
N ASN A 160 -2.31 -31.19 -22.20
CA ASN A 160 -2.84 -31.38 -23.55
C ASN A 160 -1.73 -31.82 -24.52
N LYS A 161 -2.10 -32.26 -25.73
CA LYS A 161 -1.14 -32.71 -26.76
C LYS A 161 -0.11 -31.64 -27.11
N THR A 162 -0.50 -30.36 -27.11
CA THR A 162 0.41 -29.25 -27.42
C THR A 162 1.53 -29.13 -26.39
N LEU A 163 1.19 -29.20 -25.10
CA LEU A 163 2.15 -29.17 -24.00
C LEU A 163 3.06 -30.41 -24.02
N LEU A 164 2.49 -31.59 -24.25
CA LEU A 164 3.25 -32.83 -24.40
C LEU A 164 4.30 -32.72 -25.51
N ASN A 165 3.90 -32.22 -26.69
CA ASN A 165 4.82 -31.99 -27.80
C ASN A 165 5.90 -30.93 -27.48
N GLN A 166 5.57 -29.90 -26.70
CA GLN A 166 6.55 -28.91 -26.25
C GLN A 166 7.60 -29.53 -25.33
N ILE A 167 7.19 -30.37 -24.37
CA ILE A 167 8.10 -31.08 -23.47
C ILE A 167 9.00 -32.03 -24.28
N THR A 168 8.43 -32.77 -25.24
CA THR A 168 9.20 -33.65 -26.12
C THR A 168 10.28 -32.88 -26.90
N ARG A 169 9.92 -31.73 -27.49
CA ARG A 169 10.88 -30.84 -28.18
C ARG A 169 11.95 -30.27 -27.23
N LEU A 170 11.56 -29.93 -26.00
CA LEU A 170 12.51 -29.43 -25.00
C LEU A 170 13.56 -30.50 -24.67
N CYS A 171 13.15 -31.75 -24.46
CA CYS A 171 14.06 -32.86 -24.21
C CYS A 171 15.04 -33.08 -25.38
N GLU A 172 14.58 -32.91 -26.63
CA GLU A 172 15.43 -32.99 -27.83
C GLU A 172 16.43 -31.84 -27.91
N ASN A 173 15.94 -30.60 -27.80
CA ASN A 173 16.74 -29.37 -27.92
C ASN A 173 17.85 -29.34 -26.88
N LEU A 174 17.51 -29.68 -25.63
CA LEU A 174 18.45 -29.73 -24.52
C LEU A 174 19.22 -31.06 -24.44
N ARG A 175 18.92 -32.02 -25.34
CA ARG A 175 19.53 -33.36 -25.37
C ARG A 175 19.57 -34.01 -23.97
N LEU A 176 18.44 -33.98 -23.27
CA LEU A 176 18.33 -34.50 -21.90
C LEU A 176 18.42 -36.03 -21.89
N ASP A 177 19.15 -36.56 -20.93
CA ASP A 177 19.14 -37.98 -20.56
C ASP A 177 18.09 -38.27 -19.48
N ALA A 178 17.75 -37.26 -18.66
CA ALA A 178 16.71 -37.38 -17.63
C ALA A 178 15.97 -36.06 -17.41
N LEU A 179 14.72 -36.15 -16.96
CA LEU A 179 13.85 -35.04 -16.57
C LEU A 179 13.22 -35.33 -15.20
N ILE A 180 13.52 -34.51 -14.20
CA ILE A 180 13.06 -34.66 -12.83
C ILE A 180 12.05 -33.56 -12.51
N PHE A 181 10.88 -33.94 -12.00
CA PHE A 181 9.86 -33.02 -11.53
C PHE A 181 9.87 -32.93 -10.00
N LEU A 182 10.05 -31.74 -9.45
CA LEU A 182 9.67 -31.46 -8.06
C LEU A 182 8.17 -31.13 -8.10
N CYS A 183 7.28 -31.99 -7.60
CA CYS A 183 5.84 -31.77 -7.71
C CYS A 183 5.05 -32.11 -6.44
N GLY A 184 3.87 -31.49 -6.30
CA GLY A 184 2.92 -31.80 -5.26
C GLY A 184 1.91 -32.90 -5.63
N PRO A 185 1.03 -33.28 -4.68
CA PRO A 185 0.00 -34.29 -4.89
C PRO A 185 -0.98 -33.95 -6.01
N SER A 186 -1.33 -32.66 -6.17
CA SER A 186 -2.23 -32.15 -7.21
C SER A 186 -1.66 -32.33 -8.61
N GLU A 187 -0.36 -32.18 -8.78
CA GLU A 187 0.30 -32.30 -10.08
C GLU A 187 0.70 -33.74 -10.42
N LEU A 188 0.68 -34.67 -9.46
CA LEU A 188 1.16 -36.04 -9.65
C LEU A 188 0.41 -36.77 -10.78
N THR A 189 -0.90 -36.55 -10.90
CA THR A 189 -1.72 -37.09 -12.00
C THR A 189 -1.28 -36.54 -13.35
N HIS A 190 -0.91 -35.25 -13.41
CA HIS A 190 -0.43 -34.62 -14.62
C HIS A 190 0.98 -35.10 -15.00
N VAL A 191 1.87 -35.24 -14.02
CA VAL A 191 3.21 -35.78 -14.20
C VAL A 191 3.14 -37.23 -14.68
N GLY A 192 2.22 -38.05 -14.16
CA GLY A 192 1.97 -39.41 -14.65
C GLY A 192 1.64 -39.44 -16.15
N LYS A 193 0.81 -38.52 -16.65
CA LYS A 193 0.50 -38.40 -18.09
C LYS A 193 1.72 -38.00 -18.92
N ILE A 194 2.58 -37.14 -18.38
CA ILE A 194 3.81 -36.71 -19.05
C ILE A 194 4.80 -37.88 -19.11
N ILE A 195 4.98 -38.64 -18.02
CA ILE A 195 5.83 -39.83 -17.99
C ILE A 195 5.33 -40.84 -19.03
N GLU A 196 4.05 -41.16 -19.04
CA GLU A 196 3.47 -42.11 -19.99
C GLU A 196 3.71 -41.71 -21.45
N HIS A 197 3.56 -40.41 -21.76
CA HIS A 197 3.83 -39.87 -23.10
C HIS A 197 5.32 -39.93 -23.47
N LEU A 198 6.21 -39.50 -22.56
CA LEU A 198 7.65 -39.47 -22.82
C LEU A 198 8.27 -40.86 -22.89
N THR A 199 7.80 -41.82 -22.09
CA THR A 199 8.21 -43.23 -22.21
C THR A 199 7.92 -43.78 -23.60
N LYS A 200 6.83 -43.34 -24.23
CA LYS A 200 6.47 -43.73 -25.60
C LYS A 200 7.26 -42.99 -26.68
N GLU A 201 7.34 -41.66 -26.62
CA GLU A 201 7.94 -40.84 -27.70
C GLU A 201 9.47 -40.69 -27.56
N LYS A 202 10.00 -40.83 -26.35
CA LYS A 202 11.41 -40.62 -25.97
C LYS A 202 11.87 -41.63 -24.91
N PRO A 203 11.86 -42.95 -25.21
CA PRO A 203 12.21 -44.01 -24.24
C PRO A 203 13.63 -43.88 -23.68
N GLN A 204 14.51 -43.11 -24.33
CA GLN A 204 15.87 -42.83 -23.85
C GLN A 204 15.95 -41.78 -22.74
N VAL A 205 14.89 -41.01 -22.48
CA VAL A 205 14.84 -39.97 -21.45
C VAL A 205 14.20 -40.54 -20.20
N LEU A 206 14.96 -40.65 -19.12
CA LEU A 206 14.44 -41.08 -17.82
C LEU A 206 13.58 -39.96 -17.21
N VAL A 207 12.34 -40.24 -16.85
CA VAL A 207 11.48 -39.25 -16.20
C VAL A 207 11.17 -39.71 -14.78
N ASN A 208 11.38 -38.84 -13.79
CA ASN A 208 11.11 -39.15 -12.39
C ASN A 208 10.57 -37.92 -11.65
N CYS A 209 10.06 -38.10 -10.43
CA CYS A 209 9.55 -37.02 -9.61
C CYS A 209 10.03 -37.11 -8.15
N ILE A 210 10.14 -35.95 -7.51
CA ILE A 210 10.39 -35.79 -6.08
C ILE A 210 9.16 -35.08 -5.52
N LEU A 211 8.54 -35.71 -4.53
CA LEU A 211 7.30 -35.22 -3.94
C LEU A 211 7.60 -34.16 -2.89
N HIS A 212 7.01 -32.98 -3.09
CA HIS A 212 7.04 -31.90 -2.12
C HIS A 212 5.62 -31.47 -1.78
N SER A 213 5.37 -31.21 -0.50
CA SER A 213 4.10 -30.65 -0.09
C SER A 213 4.20 -30.08 1.30
N VAL A 214 3.67 -28.86 1.46
CA VAL A 214 3.47 -28.24 2.76
C VAL A 214 2.20 -28.73 3.44
N SER A 215 1.17 -29.10 2.65
CA SER A 215 -0.20 -29.30 3.15
C SER A 215 -0.84 -30.64 2.76
N GLY A 216 -0.43 -31.27 1.66
CA GLY A 216 -1.07 -32.48 1.13
C GLY A 216 -0.13 -33.68 1.12
N TRP A 217 -0.44 -34.71 1.90
CA TRP A 217 0.39 -35.91 1.93
C TRP A 217 0.02 -36.87 0.82
N VAL A 218 0.98 -37.21 -0.04
CA VAL A 218 0.99 -38.53 -0.67
C VAL A 218 1.61 -39.48 0.35
N ARG A 219 0.81 -40.33 0.98
CA ARG A 219 1.30 -41.38 1.86
C ARG A 219 0.99 -42.73 1.23
N SER A 220 2.03 -43.53 1.08
CA SER A 220 1.90 -44.94 0.74
C SER A 220 2.53 -45.73 1.88
N PRO A 221 1.72 -46.41 2.73
CA PRO A 221 2.24 -47.17 3.85
C PRO A 221 3.36 -48.13 3.41
N GLY A 222 4.52 -48.04 4.07
CA GLY A 222 5.71 -48.83 3.74
C GLY A 222 6.61 -48.25 2.64
N TRP A 223 6.22 -47.18 1.96
CA TRP A 223 6.97 -46.63 0.81
C TRP A 223 7.23 -45.12 0.90
N ILE A 224 6.18 -44.34 1.18
CA ILE A 224 6.27 -42.88 1.28
C ILE A 224 5.72 -42.50 2.65
N GLU A 225 6.63 -42.19 3.58
CA GLU A 225 6.30 -41.84 4.95
C GLU A 225 5.85 -40.39 5.08
N THR A 226 6.54 -39.47 4.39
CA THR A 226 6.29 -38.03 4.43
C THR A 226 6.71 -37.36 3.12
N ASN A 227 6.43 -36.05 3.00
CA ASN A 227 6.70 -35.25 1.82
C ASN A 227 7.69 -34.12 2.17
N LEU A 228 8.49 -33.69 1.21
CA LEU A 228 9.45 -32.60 1.40
C LEU A 228 8.71 -31.29 1.74
N GLY A 229 9.11 -30.63 2.83
CA GLY A 229 8.56 -29.35 3.27
C GLY A 229 7.46 -29.43 4.34
N PHE A 230 6.84 -30.59 4.55
CA PHE A 230 5.78 -30.76 5.55
C PHE A 230 6.28 -30.50 6.99
N ASP A 231 7.41 -31.09 7.35
CA ASP A 231 8.01 -30.96 8.68
C ASP A 231 8.32 -29.49 9.04
N SER A 232 8.94 -28.76 8.10
CA SER A 232 9.25 -27.34 8.29
C SER A 232 7.99 -26.47 8.39
N ALA A 233 6.95 -26.78 7.61
CA ALA A 233 5.67 -26.08 7.69
C ALA A 233 5.00 -26.32 9.05
N CYS A 234 5.02 -27.57 9.52
CA CYS A 234 4.52 -27.92 10.85
C CYS A 234 5.29 -27.19 11.95
N ALA A 235 6.62 -27.20 11.94
CA ALA A 235 7.43 -26.53 12.95
C ALA A 235 7.13 -25.02 13.05
N CYS A 236 6.98 -24.34 11.90
CA CYS A 236 6.63 -22.92 11.85
C CYS A 236 5.22 -22.66 12.44
N LEU A 237 4.24 -23.47 12.05
CA LEU A 237 2.87 -23.34 12.58
C LEU A 237 2.79 -23.68 14.07
N CYS A 238 3.54 -24.68 14.53
CA CYS A 238 3.66 -25.01 15.96
C CYS A 238 4.26 -23.86 16.76
N GLU A 239 5.26 -23.15 16.22
CA GLU A 239 5.83 -21.97 16.88
C GLU A 239 4.78 -20.87 17.03
N VAL A 240 4.09 -20.51 15.93
CA VAL A 240 3.07 -19.46 15.95
C VAL A 240 1.88 -19.82 16.83
N ALA A 241 1.27 -20.98 16.59
CA ALA A 241 0.09 -21.44 17.33
C ALA A 241 0.44 -21.79 18.79
N GLY A 242 1.66 -22.27 19.05
CA GLY A 242 2.18 -22.49 20.40
C GLY A 242 2.39 -21.18 21.17
N ASN A 243 2.88 -20.12 20.52
CA ASN A 243 2.98 -18.80 21.13
C ASN A 243 1.59 -18.23 21.51
N LEU A 244 0.58 -18.45 20.67
CA LEU A 244 -0.81 -18.13 21.01
C LEU A 244 -1.32 -18.95 22.19
N ALA A 245 -0.97 -20.24 22.24
CA ALA A 245 -1.32 -21.11 23.37
C ALA A 245 -0.63 -20.69 24.68
N LEU A 246 0.57 -20.08 24.62
CA LEU A 246 1.30 -19.54 25.77
C LEU A 246 0.79 -18.17 26.24
N SER A 247 0.17 -17.39 25.35
CA SER A 247 -0.51 -16.13 25.72
C SER A 247 -1.49 -16.33 26.89
N ARG A 248 -2.07 -17.54 26.99
CA ARG A 248 -2.86 -18.07 28.12
C ARG A 248 -2.25 -17.83 29.51
N GLN A 249 -0.93 -17.73 29.65
CA GLN A 249 -0.24 -17.56 30.94
C GLN A 249 0.29 -16.15 31.19
N ALA A 250 0.44 -15.32 30.16
CA ALA A 250 1.22 -14.09 30.25
C ALA A 250 0.38 -12.81 30.39
N LEU A 251 -0.88 -12.83 29.95
CA LEU A 251 -1.76 -11.67 29.92
C LEU A 251 -3.10 -12.10 30.50
N ASP A 252 -3.46 -11.52 31.63
CA ASP A 252 -4.76 -11.66 32.33
C ASP A 252 -5.90 -11.15 31.41
N ARG A 253 -6.23 -11.90 30.35
CA ARG A 253 -7.16 -11.52 29.27
C ARG A 253 -8.03 -12.71 28.84
N ASP A 254 -9.33 -12.45 28.71
CA ASP A 254 -10.37 -13.40 28.28
C ASP A 254 -10.34 -13.58 26.74
N ILE A 255 -9.39 -14.37 26.22
CA ILE A 255 -9.20 -14.51 24.76
C ILE A 255 -9.21 -15.98 24.31
N TYR A 256 -10.07 -16.27 23.34
CA TYR A 256 -10.06 -17.51 22.56
C TYR A 256 -9.54 -17.26 21.15
N HIS A 257 -8.44 -17.93 20.79
CA HIS A 257 -7.84 -17.83 19.47
C HIS A 257 -8.36 -18.94 18.55
N PHE A 258 -8.98 -18.55 17.43
CA PHE A 258 -9.32 -19.47 16.35
C PHE A 258 -8.17 -19.51 15.33
N VAL A 259 -7.57 -20.67 15.14
CA VAL A 259 -6.38 -20.83 14.29
C VAL A 259 -6.69 -21.79 13.14
N ALA A 260 -6.75 -21.23 11.93
CA ALA A 260 -6.81 -22.00 10.69
C ALA A 260 -5.39 -22.41 10.26
N CYS A 261 -5.11 -23.71 10.21
CA CYS A 261 -3.74 -24.24 10.02
C CYS A 261 -3.49 -24.81 8.61
N GLY A 262 -4.24 -24.36 7.61
CA GLY A 262 -4.11 -24.91 6.26
C GLY A 262 -4.85 -26.24 6.14
N SER A 263 -4.14 -27.32 5.85
CA SER A 263 -4.79 -28.61 5.66
C SER A 263 -5.11 -29.34 6.96
N LYS A 264 -6.05 -30.29 6.87
CA LYS A 264 -6.34 -31.28 7.92
C LYS A 264 -5.12 -32.00 8.50
N THR A 265 -4.15 -32.38 7.66
CA THR A 265 -2.94 -33.10 8.11
C THR A 265 -1.95 -32.21 8.82
N LEU A 266 -1.84 -30.93 8.42
CA LEU A 266 -1.06 -29.95 9.19
C LEU A 266 -1.74 -29.67 10.53
N THR A 267 -3.06 -29.44 10.50
CA THR A 267 -3.86 -29.11 11.68
C THR A 267 -3.72 -30.17 12.77
N ILE A 268 -3.84 -31.46 12.43
CA ILE A 268 -3.70 -32.54 13.42
C ILE A 268 -2.27 -32.66 13.98
N GLU A 269 -1.24 -32.53 13.13
CA GLU A 269 0.15 -32.63 13.57
C GLU A 269 0.49 -31.48 14.53
N VAL A 270 0.09 -30.25 14.16
CA VAL A 270 0.27 -29.08 15.03
C VAL A 270 -0.52 -29.24 16.32
N ALA A 271 -1.76 -29.72 16.25
CA ALA A 271 -2.59 -29.96 17.44
C ALA A 271 -1.98 -30.98 18.40
N LEU A 272 -1.35 -32.05 17.90
CA LEU A 272 -0.67 -33.05 18.73
C LEU A 272 0.54 -32.45 19.47
N GLN A 273 1.23 -31.48 18.86
CA GLN A 273 2.40 -30.83 19.45
C GLN A 273 2.01 -29.74 20.45
N ILE A 274 1.05 -28.86 20.12
CA ILE A 274 0.70 -27.71 20.97
C ILE A 274 -0.40 -28.01 21.99
N ARG A 275 -1.16 -29.10 21.81
CA ARG A 275 -2.29 -29.52 22.67
C ARG A 275 -3.32 -28.39 22.85
N PRO A 276 -4.02 -27.98 21.77
CA PRO A 276 -5.02 -26.91 21.83
C PRO A 276 -6.20 -27.31 22.72
N THR A 277 -7.05 -26.34 23.05
CA THR A 277 -8.28 -26.59 23.80
C THR A 277 -9.23 -27.50 23.01
N MET A 278 -9.41 -27.21 21.72
CA MET A 278 -10.20 -28.02 20.81
C MET A 278 -9.52 -28.05 19.44
N CYS A 279 -9.65 -29.17 18.73
CA CYS A 279 -9.19 -29.31 17.36
C CYS A 279 -10.25 -30.06 16.56
N PHE A 280 -10.72 -29.45 15.48
CA PHE A 280 -11.73 -30.05 14.64
C PHE A 280 -11.12 -30.69 13.39
N ILE A 281 -11.36 -31.99 13.23
CA ILE A 281 -10.88 -32.76 12.09
C ILE A 281 -12.01 -33.04 11.12
N GLY A 282 -11.82 -32.65 9.88
CA GLY A 282 -12.78 -32.79 8.80
C GLY A 282 -13.35 -34.20 8.63
N GLU A 283 -12.49 -35.21 8.63
CA GLU A 283 -12.89 -36.61 8.49
C GLU A 283 -13.83 -37.07 9.62
N GLU A 284 -13.61 -36.58 10.83
CA GLU A 284 -14.46 -36.90 11.97
C GLU A 284 -15.83 -36.25 11.83
N ILE A 285 -15.87 -34.97 11.45
CA ILE A 285 -17.11 -34.22 11.19
C ILE A 285 -17.95 -34.95 10.14
N ARG A 286 -17.33 -35.31 9.00
CA ARG A 286 -18.01 -36.01 7.91
C ARG A 286 -18.50 -37.40 8.34
N ARG A 287 -17.69 -38.16 9.06
CA ARG A 287 -18.04 -39.52 9.53
C ARG A 287 -19.18 -39.50 10.54
N LYS A 288 -19.13 -38.57 11.50
CA LYS A 288 -20.16 -38.41 12.54
C LYS A 288 -21.39 -37.64 12.04
N ARG A 289 -21.35 -37.09 10.83
CA ARG A 289 -22.40 -36.26 10.23
C ARG A 289 -22.80 -35.08 11.13
N ARG A 290 -21.80 -34.47 11.78
CA ARG A 290 -22.03 -33.33 12.66
C ARG A 290 -22.52 -32.12 11.86
N LEU A 291 -23.51 -31.43 12.41
CA LEU A 291 -23.98 -30.15 11.89
C LEU A 291 -23.14 -29.01 12.48
N LEU A 292 -23.18 -27.84 11.85
CA LEU A 292 -22.50 -26.63 12.33
C LEU A 292 -23.00 -26.23 13.71
N ASP A 293 -24.31 -26.32 13.94
CA ASP A 293 -24.92 -26.06 15.25
C ASP A 293 -24.34 -26.98 16.34
N ASP A 294 -24.18 -28.29 16.06
CA ASP A 294 -23.58 -29.25 17.01
C ASP A 294 -22.13 -28.90 17.35
N ILE A 295 -21.41 -28.24 16.44
CA ILE A 295 -20.01 -27.82 16.65
C ILE A 295 -19.96 -26.53 17.44
N ILE A 296 -20.83 -25.57 17.12
CA ILE A 296 -20.95 -24.31 17.86
C ILE A 296 -21.35 -24.60 19.32
N GLU A 297 -22.32 -25.48 19.54
CA GLU A 297 -22.76 -25.88 20.88
C GLU A 297 -21.61 -26.52 21.67
N GLU A 298 -20.84 -27.43 21.06
CA GLU A 298 -19.67 -28.05 21.71
C GLU A 298 -18.58 -27.01 22.06
N ILE A 299 -18.35 -26.01 21.21
CA ILE A 299 -17.41 -24.91 21.49
C ILE A 299 -17.90 -24.10 22.68
N CYS A 300 -19.16 -23.66 22.65
CA CYS A 300 -19.78 -22.86 23.71
C CYS A 300 -19.75 -23.61 25.05
N ASP A 301 -20.18 -24.87 25.07
CA ASP A 301 -20.17 -25.72 26.26
C ASP A 301 -18.76 -25.89 26.82
N THR A 302 -17.78 -26.13 25.95
CA THR A 302 -16.39 -26.27 26.37
C THR A 302 -15.85 -24.97 26.97
N ILE A 303 -16.18 -23.81 26.39
CA ILE A 303 -15.81 -22.50 26.95
C ILE A 303 -16.46 -22.29 28.32
N VAL A 304 -17.76 -22.56 28.44
CA VAL A 304 -18.51 -22.40 29.69
C VAL A 304 -17.95 -23.31 30.79
N VAL A 305 -17.74 -24.60 30.53
CA VAL A 305 -17.17 -25.54 31.50
C VAL A 305 -15.77 -25.09 31.93
N ARG A 306 -14.93 -24.66 30.99
CA ARG A 306 -13.57 -24.19 31.29
C ARG A 306 -13.57 -22.93 32.16
N ASN A 307 -14.44 -21.97 31.86
CA ASN A 307 -14.52 -20.72 32.62
C ASN A 307 -15.15 -20.98 34.00
N CYS A 308 -16.29 -21.67 34.07
CA CYS A 308 -17.07 -21.83 35.29
C CYS A 308 -16.52 -22.89 36.25
N GLU A 309 -15.99 -24.01 35.73
CA GLU A 309 -15.54 -25.13 36.59
C GLU A 309 -14.02 -25.13 36.82
N HIS A 310 -13.24 -24.56 35.91
CA HIS A 310 -11.79 -24.64 35.94
C HIS A 310 -11.07 -23.29 35.99
N ASP A 311 -11.81 -22.17 35.95
CA ASP A 311 -11.26 -20.79 35.97
C ASP A 311 -10.25 -20.55 34.82
N LEU A 312 -10.58 -21.07 33.63
CA LEU A 312 -9.72 -21.04 32.44
C LEU A 312 -10.33 -20.20 31.31
N HIS A 313 -10.17 -18.88 31.37
CA HIS A 313 -10.81 -17.91 30.46
C HIS A 313 -10.18 -17.75 29.07
N ALA A 314 -9.12 -18.50 28.77
CA ALA A 314 -8.40 -18.45 27.51
C ALA A 314 -8.17 -19.83 26.89
N GLY A 315 -8.14 -19.88 25.56
CA GLY A 315 -8.00 -21.12 24.81
C GLY A 315 -7.59 -20.94 23.35
N VAL A 316 -7.19 -22.05 22.73
CA VAL A 316 -6.89 -22.13 21.30
C VAL A 316 -7.82 -23.18 20.69
N ILE A 317 -8.54 -22.79 19.64
CA ILE A 317 -9.42 -23.67 18.86
C ILE A 317 -8.82 -23.78 17.46
N MET A 318 -8.53 -25.01 17.05
CA MET A 318 -7.90 -25.29 15.77
C MET A 318 -8.90 -25.84 14.76
N ILE A 319 -8.86 -25.29 13.54
CA ILE A 319 -9.66 -25.72 12.40
C ILE A 319 -8.77 -25.86 11.16
N ALA A 320 -9.16 -26.73 10.24
CA ALA A 320 -8.54 -26.82 8.91
C ALA A 320 -9.26 -25.88 7.93
N ASP A 321 -8.58 -25.42 6.88
CA ASP A 321 -9.16 -24.58 5.82
C ASP A 321 -10.32 -25.29 5.11
N ASP A 322 -10.24 -26.62 5.00
CA ASP A 322 -11.30 -27.44 4.40
C ASP A 322 -12.43 -27.77 5.39
N PHE A 323 -12.41 -27.27 6.63
CA PHE A 323 -13.31 -27.61 7.73
C PHE A 323 -14.78 -27.67 7.32
N PHE A 324 -15.25 -26.61 6.66
CA PHE A 324 -16.65 -26.55 6.29
C PHE A 324 -17.02 -27.42 5.08
N GLU A 325 -16.08 -27.77 4.19
CA GLU A 325 -16.32 -28.68 3.07
C GLU A 325 -16.63 -30.12 3.52
N GLN A 326 -16.44 -30.38 4.81
CA GLN A 326 -16.60 -31.70 5.42
C GLN A 326 -17.99 -31.87 6.02
N MET A 327 -18.72 -30.76 6.22
CA MET A 327 -20.09 -30.76 6.69
C MET A 327 -21.04 -31.11 5.54
N ILE A 328 -21.96 -32.03 5.80
CA ILE A 328 -22.90 -32.51 4.80
C ILE A 328 -23.82 -31.38 4.34
N GLU A 329 -24.32 -30.56 5.27
CA GLU A 329 -25.20 -29.43 4.97
C GLU A 329 -24.54 -28.39 4.07
N MET A 330 -23.26 -28.08 4.30
CA MET A 330 -22.48 -27.15 3.49
C MET A 330 -22.14 -27.70 2.11
N THR A 331 -21.88 -29.01 2.02
CA THR A 331 -21.65 -29.69 0.75
C THR A 331 -22.91 -29.74 -0.10
N GLU A 332 -24.06 -30.05 0.51
CA GLU A 332 -25.36 -30.08 -0.16
C GLU A 332 -25.75 -28.68 -0.64
N LEU A 333 -25.56 -27.66 0.21
CA LEU A 333 -25.73 -26.27 -0.17
C LEU A 333 -24.86 -25.89 -1.37
N ARG A 334 -23.58 -26.23 -1.34
CA ARG A 334 -22.65 -26.01 -2.45
C ARG A 334 -23.11 -26.70 -3.73
N GLN A 335 -23.57 -27.95 -3.67
CA GLN A 335 -24.08 -28.67 -4.83
C GLN A 335 -25.35 -28.03 -5.39
N GLN A 336 -26.27 -27.60 -4.53
CA GLN A 336 -27.50 -26.92 -4.95
C GLN A 336 -27.20 -25.56 -5.58
N MET A 337 -26.24 -24.80 -5.02
CA MET A 337 -25.78 -23.55 -5.63
C MET A 337 -25.09 -23.77 -6.99
N HIS A 338 -24.29 -24.83 -7.13
CA HIS A 338 -23.73 -25.22 -8.42
C HIS A 338 -24.81 -25.64 -9.42
N ARG A 339 -25.85 -26.37 -8.99
CA ARG A 339 -26.99 -26.71 -9.85
C ARG A 339 -27.74 -25.46 -10.29
N LEU A 340 -28.08 -24.55 -9.38
CA LEU A 340 -28.74 -23.27 -9.71
C LEU A 340 -27.91 -22.41 -10.69
N ARG A 341 -26.58 -22.40 -10.57
CA ARG A 341 -25.68 -21.75 -11.54
C ARG A 341 -25.65 -22.47 -12.88
N SER A 342 -25.62 -23.80 -12.87
CA SER A 342 -25.59 -24.62 -14.08
C SER A 342 -26.91 -24.54 -14.85
N ASP A 343 -28.04 -24.51 -14.12
CA ASP A 343 -29.38 -24.38 -14.66
C ASP A 343 -29.62 -22.97 -15.21
N ARG A 344 -29.12 -21.90 -14.57
CA ARG A 344 -29.11 -20.56 -15.17
C ARG A 344 -28.25 -20.45 -16.44
N ILE A 345 -27.11 -21.14 -16.49
CA ILE A 345 -26.27 -21.21 -17.70
C ILE A 345 -26.95 -22.07 -18.79
N ALA A 346 -27.68 -23.12 -18.40
CA ALA A 346 -28.48 -23.94 -19.30
C ALA A 346 -29.68 -23.16 -19.86
N ASP A 347 -30.40 -22.41 -19.03
CA ASP A 347 -31.53 -21.54 -19.41
C ASP A 347 -31.08 -20.46 -20.41
N LEU A 348 -29.91 -19.84 -20.21
CA LEU A 348 -29.30 -18.90 -21.16
C LEU A 348 -28.89 -19.56 -22.50
N SER A 349 -28.71 -20.88 -22.51
CA SER A 349 -28.42 -21.65 -23.73
C SER A 349 -29.67 -22.28 -24.37
N SER A 350 -30.79 -22.39 -23.65
CA SER A 350 -32.06 -22.94 -24.13
C SER A 350 -33.15 -21.92 -24.46
N GLU A 351 -32.92 -20.62 -24.25
CA GLU A 351 -33.76 -19.54 -24.81
C GLU A 351 -33.65 -19.39 -26.35
N ALA A 352 -33.02 -20.35 -27.02
CA ALA A 352 -33.17 -20.62 -28.45
C ALA A 352 -34.00 -21.90 -28.72
N GLY A 353 -35.16 -22.09 -28.06
CA GLY A 353 -36.10 -23.15 -28.45
C GLY A 353 -37.15 -23.56 -27.42
N SER A 354 -38.33 -22.94 -27.49
CA SER A 354 -39.69 -23.37 -27.07
C SER A 354 -39.93 -24.43 -25.97
N ASN A 355 -40.73 -24.00 -24.98
CA ASN A 355 -41.78 -24.68 -24.19
C ASN A 355 -41.47 -25.92 -23.32
N GLY A 356 -41.63 -25.73 -22.00
CA GLY A 356 -42.57 -26.51 -21.16
C GLY A 356 -41.99 -27.62 -20.25
N GLY A 357 -42.16 -27.48 -18.94
CA GLY A 357 -42.04 -28.58 -17.97
C GLY A 357 -42.01 -28.15 -16.50
N ASP A 358 -43.09 -28.43 -15.77
CA ASP A 358 -43.19 -28.42 -14.29
C ASP A 358 -42.37 -29.58 -13.67
N PHE A 359 -41.90 -29.45 -12.42
CA PHE A 359 -41.81 -30.50 -11.37
C PHE A 359 -40.83 -30.15 -10.21
N GLY A 360 -41.42 -29.76 -9.08
CA GLY A 360 -41.28 -30.38 -7.74
C GLY A 360 -39.92 -30.74 -7.13
N GLY A 361 -39.45 -29.91 -6.19
CA GLY A 361 -38.48 -30.27 -5.13
C GLY A 361 -38.54 -29.26 -3.98
N ASN A 362 -38.91 -29.69 -2.78
CA ASN A 362 -39.17 -28.83 -1.60
C ASN A 362 -37.88 -28.13 -1.09
N PRO A 363 -37.77 -26.78 -1.10
CA PRO A 363 -36.54 -26.03 -0.77
C PRO A 363 -36.45 -25.59 0.71
N ALA A 364 -37.17 -26.22 1.63
CA ALA A 364 -37.37 -25.67 2.98
C ALA A 364 -36.14 -25.70 3.92
N MET A 365 -35.17 -26.60 3.72
CA MET A 365 -33.95 -26.67 4.57
C MET A 365 -32.85 -25.65 4.19
N PRO A 366 -32.50 -25.45 2.90
CA PRO A 366 -31.44 -24.52 2.48
C PRO A 366 -31.73 -23.05 2.83
N VAL A 367 -32.99 -22.62 2.70
CA VAL A 367 -33.40 -21.23 2.99
C VAL A 367 -33.22 -20.89 4.46
N ARG A 368 -33.40 -21.86 5.36
CA ARG A 368 -33.29 -21.67 6.80
C ARG A 368 -31.82 -21.56 7.25
N LEU A 369 -30.94 -22.38 6.69
CA LEU A 369 -29.48 -22.30 6.87
C LEU A 369 -28.90 -21.01 6.28
N MET A 370 -29.36 -20.59 5.10
CA MET A 370 -29.02 -19.27 4.55
C MET A 370 -29.50 -18.16 5.47
N ALA A 371 -30.74 -18.17 5.96
CA ALA A 371 -31.27 -17.11 6.81
C ALA A 371 -30.50 -16.93 8.13
N LEU A 372 -29.97 -18.02 8.70
CA LEU A 372 -29.24 -18.05 9.98
C LEU A 372 -27.75 -17.70 9.86
N ALA A 373 -27.15 -17.76 8.66
CA ALA A 373 -25.76 -17.36 8.46
C ALA A 373 -25.60 -15.82 8.52
N PRO A 374 -24.55 -15.29 9.20
CA PRO A 374 -24.16 -13.89 9.10
C PRO A 374 -24.09 -13.42 7.65
N SER A 375 -24.40 -12.14 7.38
CA SER A 375 -24.46 -11.59 6.02
C SER A 375 -23.20 -11.91 5.19
N PHE A 376 -22.00 -11.78 5.77
CA PHE A 376 -20.75 -12.10 5.06
C PHE A 376 -20.61 -13.60 4.68
N LEU A 377 -21.18 -14.53 5.45
CA LEU A 377 -21.13 -15.96 5.13
C LEU A 377 -22.05 -16.32 3.96
N LYS A 378 -23.07 -15.51 3.68
CA LYS A 378 -23.91 -15.63 2.48
C LYS A 378 -23.13 -15.25 1.22
N ASP A 379 -22.30 -14.20 1.30
CA ASP A 379 -21.43 -13.76 0.20
C ASP A 379 -20.25 -14.71 -0.01
N VAL A 380 -19.64 -15.19 1.09
CA VAL A 380 -18.62 -16.24 1.03
C VAL A 380 -19.22 -17.52 0.46
N GLN A 381 -20.45 -17.93 0.82
CA GLN A 381 -21.22 -19.09 0.30
C GLN A 381 -21.37 -19.11 -1.24
N VAL A 382 -21.52 -17.95 -1.86
CA VAL A 382 -21.54 -17.79 -3.32
C VAL A 382 -20.20 -18.14 -3.98
N GLN A 383 -19.09 -18.17 -3.24
CA GLN A 383 -17.75 -18.54 -3.72
C GLN A 383 -17.28 -19.97 -3.32
N TRP A 384 -18.13 -20.83 -2.75
CA TRP A 384 -17.69 -22.13 -2.18
C TRP A 384 -17.20 -23.16 -3.18
N GLY A 385 -17.42 -22.95 -4.48
CA GLY A 385 -16.76 -23.74 -5.53
C GLY A 385 -15.26 -23.47 -5.65
N SER A 386 -14.70 -22.55 -4.84
CA SER A 386 -13.40 -21.95 -5.08
C SER A 386 -12.51 -21.82 -3.84
N ILE A 387 -12.78 -22.45 -2.68
CA ILE A 387 -11.88 -22.30 -1.51
C ILE A 387 -10.51 -22.93 -1.77
N SER A 388 -10.44 -24.06 -2.48
CA SER A 388 -9.19 -24.62 -3.02
C SER A 388 -8.54 -23.72 -4.08
N ASN A 389 -9.35 -22.98 -4.83
CA ASN A 389 -8.88 -22.02 -5.83
C ASN A 389 -8.57 -20.63 -5.25
N ILE A 390 -8.96 -20.26 -4.03
CA ILE A 390 -8.63 -18.95 -3.42
C ILE A 390 -7.24 -19.01 -2.80
N SER A 391 -6.81 -20.16 -2.29
CA SER A 391 -5.40 -20.38 -1.89
C SER A 391 -4.48 -20.48 -3.11
N GLU A 392 -4.92 -21.14 -4.20
CA GLU A 392 -4.19 -21.15 -5.49
C GLU A 392 -4.28 -19.81 -6.22
N GLU A 393 -5.39 -19.07 -6.17
CA GLU A 393 -5.55 -17.77 -6.84
C GLU A 393 -4.90 -16.68 -6.02
N ALA A 394 -4.87 -16.70 -4.68
CA ALA A 394 -4.04 -15.80 -3.89
C ALA A 394 -2.53 -16.05 -4.13
N SER A 395 -2.12 -17.32 -4.27
CA SER A 395 -0.74 -17.67 -4.64
C SER A 395 -0.42 -17.38 -6.11
N ARG A 396 -1.39 -17.57 -7.03
CA ARG A 396 -1.27 -17.19 -8.45
C ARG A 396 -1.41 -15.68 -8.66
N GLN A 397 -2.08 -14.94 -7.80
CA GLN A 397 -2.17 -13.48 -7.84
C GLN A 397 -0.85 -12.90 -7.32
N MET A 398 -0.27 -13.47 -6.24
CA MET A 398 1.10 -13.16 -5.81
C MET A 398 2.16 -13.56 -6.87
N GLU A 399 2.00 -14.68 -7.59
CA GLU A 399 2.92 -15.07 -8.68
C GLU A 399 2.65 -14.33 -10.01
N LYS A 400 1.41 -13.96 -10.35
CA LYS A 400 1.05 -13.17 -11.55
C LYS A 400 1.55 -11.73 -11.43
N VAL A 401 1.60 -11.16 -10.22
CA VAL A 401 2.24 -9.87 -9.93
C VAL A 401 3.77 -9.94 -10.15
N HIS A 402 4.39 -11.13 -10.14
CA HIS A 402 5.84 -11.30 -10.35
C HIS A 402 6.25 -11.92 -11.70
N CYS A 403 5.32 -12.45 -12.52
CA CYS A 403 5.67 -13.19 -13.74
C CYS A 403 5.00 -12.74 -15.05
N ASN A 404 4.17 -11.70 -15.08
CA ASN A 404 3.68 -11.11 -16.33
C ASN A 404 4.52 -9.93 -16.86
N SER A 405 5.84 -10.03 -16.75
CA SER A 405 6.77 -9.31 -17.63
C SER A 405 7.50 -10.31 -18.53
N LYS A 406 6.90 -10.61 -19.69
CA LYS A 406 7.71 -10.85 -20.89
C LYS A 406 7.99 -9.51 -21.55
N PRO A 407 9.18 -9.35 -22.16
CA PRO A 407 9.79 -8.05 -22.39
C PRO A 407 8.90 -7.21 -23.29
N ILE A 408 8.43 -6.10 -22.73
CA ILE A 408 7.94 -4.95 -23.48
C ILE A 408 9.17 -4.30 -24.11
N GLU A 409 9.73 -4.94 -25.14
CA GLU A 409 10.70 -4.30 -26.02
C GLU A 409 10.05 -3.85 -27.33
N ASP A 410 8.80 -4.26 -27.62
CA ASP A 410 8.08 -3.86 -28.85
C ASP A 410 6.69 -3.23 -28.65
N VAL A 411 6.24 -2.97 -27.42
CA VAL A 411 5.00 -2.19 -27.19
C VAL A 411 5.31 -0.97 -26.34
N ILE A 412 5.78 0.08 -27.03
CA ILE A 412 5.97 1.44 -26.51
C ILE A 412 6.95 1.47 -25.31
N SER A 413 8.20 1.90 -25.56
CA SER A 413 9.03 2.45 -24.49
C SER A 413 8.42 3.77 -24.04
N THR A 414 7.36 3.71 -23.26
CA THR A 414 6.69 4.87 -22.68
C THR A 414 7.35 5.14 -21.34
N ALA A 415 7.75 6.39 -21.14
CA ALA A 415 8.03 6.91 -19.82
C ALA A 415 6.90 6.46 -18.88
N GLN A 416 7.25 5.81 -17.78
CA GLN A 416 6.33 5.52 -16.69
C GLN A 416 5.75 6.85 -16.21
N LEU A 417 4.51 7.15 -16.56
CA LEU A 417 3.79 8.33 -16.10
C LEU A 417 3.01 7.93 -14.85
N PRO A 418 3.26 8.57 -13.70
CA PRO A 418 2.63 8.17 -12.44
C PRO A 418 1.18 8.63 -12.41
N VAL A 419 0.25 7.69 -12.53
CA VAL A 419 -1.09 7.86 -11.97
C VAL A 419 -0.93 7.68 -10.46
N SER A 420 -1.00 8.78 -9.71
CA SER A 420 -0.43 8.90 -8.36
C SER A 420 -1.45 8.78 -7.22
N SER A 421 -2.73 8.57 -7.53
CA SER A 421 -3.79 8.46 -6.53
C SER A 421 -5.00 7.71 -7.07
N VAL A 422 -5.83 7.18 -6.16
CA VAL A 422 -7.12 6.54 -6.49
C VAL A 422 -8.04 7.50 -7.28
N ARG A 423 -7.80 8.80 -7.15
CA ARG A 423 -8.38 9.92 -7.90
C ARG A 423 -8.61 9.68 -9.39
N ASP A 424 -7.79 8.88 -10.06
CA ASP A 424 -7.82 8.70 -11.52
C ASP A 424 -8.50 7.38 -11.95
N ALA A 425 -9.19 6.68 -11.04
CA ALA A 425 -9.81 5.39 -11.28
C ALA A 425 -10.84 5.43 -12.42
N VAL A 426 -10.48 4.94 -13.61
CA VAL A 426 -11.38 4.73 -14.78
C VAL A 426 -11.69 5.99 -15.62
N ILE A 427 -11.85 7.18 -15.03
CA ILE A 427 -12.36 8.37 -15.76
C ILE A 427 -11.43 9.59 -15.64
N LEU A 428 -11.02 10.13 -16.79
CA LEU A 428 -10.14 11.31 -16.89
C LEU A 428 -10.94 12.61 -17.01
N LEU A 429 -11.22 13.31 -15.90
CA LEU A 429 -11.91 14.60 -15.93
C LEU A 429 -11.08 15.78 -15.43
N GLN A 430 -11.49 17.00 -15.85
CA GLN A 430 -11.05 18.28 -15.29
C GLN A 430 -11.98 18.78 -14.17
N SER A 431 -11.42 19.73 -13.40
CA SER A 431 -11.90 20.45 -12.21
C SER A 431 -13.39 20.39 -11.84
N PRO A 432 -13.68 20.24 -10.53
CA PRO A 432 -15.02 19.98 -9.99
C PRO A 432 -16.01 21.14 -10.18
N GLY A 433 -17.23 20.79 -10.60
CA GLY A 433 -18.42 21.63 -10.54
C GLY A 433 -19.45 21.02 -9.59
N SER A 434 -20.16 21.86 -8.84
CA SER A 434 -21.18 21.46 -7.88
C SER A 434 -22.44 20.92 -8.59
N GLY A 435 -22.70 19.62 -8.46
CA GLY A 435 -23.77 18.97 -9.20
C GLY A 435 -24.72 18.14 -8.33
N ALA A 436 -26.01 18.48 -8.33
CA ALA A 436 -27.06 17.76 -7.57
C ALA A 436 -27.74 16.66 -8.40
N GLY A 437 -27.89 15.44 -7.87
CA GLY A 437 -28.77 14.40 -8.42
C GLY A 437 -28.66 13.02 -7.76
N ARG A 438 -29.35 12.03 -8.35
CA ARG A 438 -29.57 10.65 -7.84
C ARG A 438 -28.27 9.90 -7.51
N SER A 439 -28.25 9.13 -6.41
CA SER A 439 -27.16 8.19 -6.07
C SER A 439 -27.20 6.95 -6.97
N LEU A 440 -26.02 6.41 -7.29
CA LEU A 440 -25.87 5.12 -7.97
C LEU A 440 -25.77 4.02 -6.92
N ASP A 441 -26.41 2.88 -7.15
CA ASP A 441 -26.13 1.70 -6.33
C ASP A 441 -24.86 0.98 -6.83
N VAL A 442 -24.34 0.06 -6.01
CA VAL A 442 -23.09 -0.66 -6.28
C VAL A 442 -23.17 -1.51 -7.56
N GLU A 443 -24.37 -1.95 -7.93
CA GLU A 443 -24.58 -2.89 -9.03
C GLU A 443 -24.62 -2.12 -10.35
N GLU A 444 -25.34 -0.99 -10.38
CA GLU A 444 -25.29 -0.01 -11.46
C GLU A 444 -23.86 0.49 -11.69
N LEU A 445 -23.12 0.73 -10.61
CA LEU A 445 -21.72 1.16 -10.69
C LEU A 445 -20.81 0.10 -11.32
N ARG A 446 -20.97 -1.18 -10.97
CA ARG A 446 -20.24 -2.29 -11.59
C ARG A 446 -20.56 -2.41 -13.08
N GLU A 447 -21.83 -2.27 -13.46
CA GLU A 447 -22.24 -2.27 -14.86
C GLU A 447 -21.62 -1.11 -15.65
N ILE A 448 -21.67 0.11 -15.10
CA ILE A 448 -21.06 1.30 -15.72
C ILE A 448 -19.56 1.09 -15.95
N VAL A 449 -18.82 0.57 -14.97
CA VAL A 449 -17.37 0.32 -15.14
C VAL A 449 -17.12 -0.80 -16.15
N ALA A 450 -17.95 -1.85 -16.17
CA ALA A 450 -17.85 -2.92 -17.17
C ALA A 450 -18.13 -2.41 -18.60
N GLU A 451 -19.10 -1.52 -18.80
CA GLU A 451 -19.35 -0.87 -20.08
C GLU A 451 -18.18 0.03 -20.51
N LEU A 452 -17.56 0.74 -19.57
CA LEU A 452 -16.35 1.52 -19.84
C LEU A 452 -15.19 0.62 -20.29
N ILE A 453 -14.99 -0.54 -19.65
CA ILE A 453 -13.99 -1.54 -20.08
C ILE A 453 -14.29 -2.02 -21.51
N ALA A 454 -15.55 -2.36 -21.80
CA ALA A 454 -15.97 -2.79 -23.14
C ALA A 454 -15.68 -1.69 -24.17
N ALA A 455 -16.06 -0.44 -23.90
CA ALA A 455 -15.79 0.69 -24.77
C ALA A 455 -14.29 0.95 -24.96
N TYR A 456 -13.48 0.86 -23.90
CA TYR A 456 -12.03 1.03 -23.97
C TYR A 456 -11.35 -0.10 -24.75
N SER A 457 -11.93 -1.30 -24.78
CA SER A 457 -11.40 -2.44 -25.53
C SER A 457 -11.59 -2.32 -27.06
N GLU A 458 -12.43 -1.39 -27.52
CA GLU A 458 -12.76 -1.24 -28.95
C GLU A 458 -11.53 -0.92 -29.82
N PRO A 459 -11.28 -1.69 -30.90
CA PRO A 459 -10.09 -1.54 -31.75
C PRO A 459 -9.92 -0.15 -32.37
N GLU A 460 -11.02 0.57 -32.60
CA GLU A 460 -11.03 1.94 -33.11
C GLU A 460 -10.50 2.94 -32.07
N LEU A 461 -10.99 2.84 -30.84
CA LEU A 461 -10.60 3.70 -29.73
C LEU A 461 -9.14 3.46 -29.34
N GLN A 462 -8.73 2.19 -29.29
CA GLN A 462 -7.34 1.78 -29.05
C GLN A 462 -6.35 2.28 -30.11
N ARG A 463 -6.79 2.50 -31.36
CA ARG A 463 -5.94 3.17 -32.38
C ARG A 463 -5.77 4.66 -32.10
N LYS A 464 -6.85 5.34 -31.66
CA LYS A 464 -6.79 6.77 -31.29
C LYS A 464 -5.90 6.99 -30.06
N ILE A 465 -6.04 6.16 -29.03
CA ILE A 465 -5.20 6.21 -27.81
C ILE A 465 -3.71 6.04 -28.16
N ARG A 466 -3.35 5.05 -28.99
CA ARG A 466 -1.96 4.84 -29.44
C ARG A 466 -1.38 6.04 -30.21
N SER A 467 -2.20 6.69 -31.04
CA SER A 467 -1.78 7.90 -31.78
C SER A 467 -1.37 9.03 -30.84
N VAL A 468 -2.11 9.25 -29.75
CA VAL A 468 -1.79 10.25 -28.71
C VAL A 468 -0.44 9.94 -28.07
N TYR A 469 -0.20 8.69 -27.66
CA TYR A 469 1.08 8.28 -27.05
C TYR A 469 2.27 8.36 -28.01
N GLU A 470 2.08 8.04 -29.29
CA GLU A 470 3.14 8.16 -30.30
C GLU A 470 3.56 9.61 -30.57
N LYS A 471 2.60 10.55 -30.58
CA LYS A 471 2.90 11.99 -30.67
C LYS A 471 3.73 12.47 -29.49
N GLN A 472 3.34 12.08 -28.27
CA GLN A 472 4.06 12.45 -27.05
C GLN A 472 5.50 11.91 -27.06
N ARG A 473 5.70 10.66 -27.48
CA ARG A 473 7.04 10.06 -27.58
C ARG A 473 7.94 10.82 -28.57
N LYS A 474 7.38 11.28 -29.70
CA LYS A 474 8.11 12.11 -30.69
C LYS A 474 8.42 13.52 -30.19
N ALA A 475 7.53 14.13 -29.41
CA ALA A 475 7.77 15.43 -28.78
C ALA A 475 8.89 15.35 -27.73
N ALA A 476 8.88 14.30 -26.89
CA ALA A 476 9.90 14.06 -25.88
C ALA A 476 11.31 13.83 -26.45
N SER A 477 11.42 13.17 -27.61
CA SER A 477 12.73 12.96 -28.27
C SER A 477 13.33 14.22 -28.88
N ASN A 478 12.54 15.26 -29.14
CA ASN A 478 12.98 16.49 -29.80
C ASN A 478 13.24 17.67 -28.84
N GLY A 479 13.24 17.42 -27.51
CA GLY A 479 13.49 18.46 -26.50
C GLY A 479 12.38 19.52 -26.41
N GLY A 480 11.21 19.26 -26.99
CA GLY A 480 10.03 20.12 -26.88
C GLY A 480 9.34 19.92 -25.53
N GLY A 481 8.90 21.03 -24.90
CA GLY A 481 8.10 20.99 -23.69
C GLY A 481 6.81 20.20 -23.90
N SER A 482 6.37 19.52 -22.83
CA SER A 482 5.16 18.70 -22.77
C SER A 482 3.94 19.47 -23.31
N GLU A 483 3.50 19.18 -24.55
CA GLU A 483 2.10 19.39 -24.91
C GLU A 483 1.24 18.53 -23.98
N ASP A 484 0.11 19.06 -23.51
CA ASP A 484 -0.75 18.44 -22.50
C ASP A 484 -1.47 17.21 -23.09
N TYR A 485 -0.75 16.09 -23.23
CA TYR A 485 -1.24 14.84 -23.81
C TYR A 485 -2.52 14.33 -23.12
N MET A 486 -2.72 14.69 -21.85
CA MET A 486 -3.94 14.40 -21.10
C MET A 486 -5.14 15.14 -21.68
N ALA A 487 -4.97 16.33 -22.26
CA ALA A 487 -6.03 17.04 -22.97
C ALA A 487 -6.46 16.30 -24.24
N GLU A 488 -5.51 15.81 -25.05
CA GLU A 488 -5.83 15.02 -26.24
C GLU A 488 -6.47 13.67 -25.89
N LEU A 489 -5.99 13.01 -24.83
CA LEU A 489 -6.57 11.75 -24.36
C LEU A 489 -8.02 11.95 -23.87
N ARG A 490 -8.30 13.07 -23.19
CA ARG A 490 -9.67 13.44 -22.80
C ARG A 490 -10.59 13.60 -24.00
N GLU A 491 -10.16 14.29 -25.06
CA GLU A 491 -11.00 14.45 -26.27
C GLU A 491 -11.32 13.11 -26.95
N VAL A 492 -10.39 12.14 -26.87
CA VAL A 492 -10.59 10.80 -27.43
C VAL A 492 -11.60 9.97 -26.63
N LEU A 493 -11.60 10.08 -25.30
CA LEU A 493 -12.45 9.29 -24.40
C LEU A 493 -13.81 9.95 -24.11
N TRP A 494 -13.91 11.27 -24.27
CA TRP A 494 -15.10 12.05 -23.92
C TRP A 494 -16.40 11.48 -24.50
N PRO A 495 -16.50 11.13 -25.80
CA PRO A 495 -17.76 10.69 -26.38
C PRO A 495 -18.26 9.37 -25.78
N CYS A 496 -17.39 8.38 -25.59
CA CYS A 496 -17.83 7.08 -25.06
C CYS A 496 -18.24 7.17 -23.60
N GLN A 497 -17.55 8.01 -22.82
CA GLN A 497 -17.88 8.23 -21.42
C GLN A 497 -19.24 8.91 -21.27
N THR A 498 -19.50 9.98 -22.02
CA THR A 498 -20.78 10.71 -21.94
C THR A 498 -21.95 9.86 -22.40
N ASP A 499 -21.78 9.03 -23.43
CA ASP A 499 -22.83 8.14 -23.92
C ASP A 499 -23.23 7.11 -22.85
N ILE A 500 -22.25 6.54 -22.14
CA ILE A 500 -22.48 5.61 -21.02
C ILE A 500 -23.16 6.34 -19.85
N ALA A 501 -22.73 7.55 -19.50
CA ALA A 501 -23.37 8.32 -18.44
C ALA A 501 -24.86 8.58 -18.73
N GLU A 502 -25.20 8.96 -19.97
CA GLU A 502 -26.58 9.19 -20.39
C GLU A 502 -27.42 7.92 -20.38
N ALA A 503 -26.84 6.77 -20.77
CA ALA A 503 -27.51 5.47 -20.74
C ALA A 503 -28.00 5.08 -19.33
N TYR A 504 -27.25 5.49 -18.30
CA TYR A 504 -27.58 5.26 -16.89
C TYR A 504 -28.31 6.43 -16.21
N GLY A 505 -28.87 7.36 -16.98
CA GLY A 505 -29.68 8.46 -16.46
C GLY A 505 -28.90 9.56 -15.74
N LEU A 506 -27.58 9.61 -15.92
CA LEU A 506 -26.73 10.71 -15.49
C LEU A 506 -26.60 11.74 -16.62
N PRO A 507 -26.33 13.01 -16.32
CA PRO A 507 -26.10 14.00 -17.38
C PRO A 507 -24.81 13.64 -18.15
N GLY A 508 -24.87 13.62 -19.48
CA GLY A 508 -23.73 13.45 -20.41
C GLY A 508 -22.79 14.65 -20.44
N THR A 509 -22.50 15.22 -19.29
CA THR A 509 -21.63 16.36 -19.06
C THR A 509 -20.47 15.95 -18.16
N SER A 510 -19.52 16.85 -17.94
CA SER A 510 -18.45 16.64 -16.94
C SER A 510 -18.99 16.31 -15.56
N GLU A 511 -20.21 16.75 -15.25
CA GLU A 511 -20.85 16.55 -13.95
C GLU A 511 -21.27 15.10 -13.73
N GLY A 512 -21.90 14.45 -14.72
CA GLY A 512 -22.33 13.04 -14.59
C GLY A 512 -21.14 12.09 -14.53
N LEU A 513 -20.10 12.37 -15.32
CA LEU A 513 -18.85 11.61 -15.30
C LEU A 513 -18.12 11.74 -13.96
N GLN A 514 -18.11 12.93 -13.36
CA GLN A 514 -17.48 13.16 -12.06
C GLN A 514 -18.16 12.36 -10.95
N ARG A 515 -19.48 12.16 -11.05
CA ARG A 515 -20.22 11.34 -10.09
C ARG A 515 -19.86 9.88 -10.18
N ILE A 516 -19.80 9.32 -11.39
CA ILE A 516 -19.33 7.94 -11.59
C ILE A 516 -17.94 7.77 -10.97
N GLN A 517 -17.03 8.71 -11.26
CA GLN A 517 -15.69 8.71 -10.69
C GLN A 517 -15.69 8.73 -9.15
N ASN A 518 -16.50 9.59 -8.53
CA ASN A 518 -16.60 9.69 -7.08
C ASN A 518 -17.18 8.41 -6.44
N GLU A 519 -18.20 7.80 -7.06
CA GLU A 519 -18.81 6.56 -6.55
C GLU A 519 -17.87 5.34 -6.73
N VAL A 520 -17.17 5.23 -7.87
CA VAL A 520 -16.11 4.22 -8.07
C VAL A 520 -15.04 4.36 -6.98
N GLN A 521 -14.58 5.58 -6.76
CA GLN A 521 -13.59 5.89 -5.73
C GLN A 521 -14.08 5.55 -4.32
N ARG A 522 -15.33 5.87 -4.02
CA ARG A 522 -15.98 5.59 -2.74
C ARG A 522 -16.01 4.08 -2.50
N ALA A 523 -16.57 3.32 -3.44
CA ALA A 523 -16.68 1.87 -3.35
C ALA A 523 -15.31 1.20 -3.17
N ILE A 524 -14.29 1.60 -3.95
CA ILE A 524 -12.92 1.06 -3.82
C ILE A 524 -12.36 1.24 -2.40
N THR A 525 -12.64 2.37 -1.77
CA THR A 525 -12.04 2.70 -0.47
C THR A 525 -12.87 2.21 0.72
N GLU A 526 -14.18 2.02 0.52
CA GLU A 526 -15.04 1.25 1.41
C GLU A 526 -14.74 -0.26 1.34
N GLY A 527 -13.84 -0.68 0.44
CA GLY A 527 -13.30 -2.04 0.37
C GLY A 527 -13.94 -2.91 -0.71
N ASP A 528 -14.65 -2.32 -1.69
CA ASP A 528 -15.21 -3.06 -2.82
C ASP A 528 -14.09 -3.51 -3.78
N VAL A 529 -13.69 -4.77 -3.60
CA VAL A 529 -12.63 -5.44 -4.36
C VAL A 529 -13.00 -5.60 -5.84
N GLU A 530 -14.29 -5.74 -6.16
CA GLU A 530 -14.76 -6.00 -7.51
C GLU A 530 -14.67 -4.74 -8.37
N ILE A 531 -15.20 -3.63 -7.86
CA ILE A 531 -15.08 -2.31 -8.52
C ILE A 531 -13.61 -1.92 -8.65
N ARG A 532 -12.76 -2.27 -7.68
CA ARG A 532 -11.30 -2.08 -7.77
C ARG A 532 -10.70 -2.87 -8.93
N CYS A 533 -11.02 -4.14 -9.07
CA CYS A 533 -10.50 -4.98 -10.16
C CYS A 533 -10.94 -4.45 -11.52
N LEU A 534 -12.21 -4.07 -11.66
CA LEU A 534 -12.76 -3.47 -12.86
C LEU A 534 -12.06 -2.13 -13.18
N ALA A 535 -11.77 -1.33 -12.15
CA ALA A 535 -11.05 -0.08 -12.32
C ALA A 535 -9.60 -0.26 -12.79
N ASP A 536 -8.90 -1.25 -12.24
CA ASP A 536 -7.54 -1.60 -12.66
C ASP A 536 -7.51 -2.11 -14.11
N GLU A 537 -8.53 -2.87 -14.53
CA GLU A 537 -8.67 -3.34 -15.91
C GLU A 537 -8.91 -2.18 -16.90
N ALA A 538 -9.79 -1.24 -16.55
CA ALA A 538 -10.04 -0.06 -17.37
C ALA A 538 -8.77 0.80 -17.52
N LEU A 539 -7.99 0.99 -16.45
CA LEU A 539 -6.72 1.73 -16.49
C LEU A 539 -5.68 1.05 -17.39
N MET A 540 -5.57 -0.28 -17.31
CA MET A 540 -4.67 -1.04 -18.18
C MET A 540 -5.02 -0.86 -19.67
N LEU A 541 -6.30 -0.83 -20.02
CA LEU A 541 -6.75 -0.56 -21.39
C LEU A 541 -6.40 0.85 -21.87
N LEU A 542 -6.33 1.83 -20.96
CA LEU A 542 -5.88 3.19 -21.28
C LEU A 542 -4.35 3.30 -21.38
N GLY A 543 -3.59 2.22 -21.15
CA GLY A 543 -2.13 2.24 -21.11
C GLY A 543 -1.56 2.84 -19.82
N MET A 544 -2.35 2.86 -18.75
CA MET A 544 -1.99 3.37 -17.44
C MET A 544 -1.61 2.23 -16.49
N SER A 545 -0.90 2.56 -15.42
CA SER A 545 -0.61 1.56 -14.37
C SER A 545 -1.89 1.25 -13.59
N PRO A 546 -2.09 0.01 -13.13
CA PRO A 546 -3.10 -0.29 -12.12
C PRO A 546 -2.95 0.65 -10.93
N LEU A 547 -4.06 0.91 -10.25
CA LEU A 547 -4.06 1.67 -9.01
C LEU A 547 -3.05 1.00 -8.06
N GLN A 548 -2.16 1.80 -7.48
CA GLN A 548 -1.24 1.30 -6.44
C GLN A 548 -2.06 0.85 -5.23
N ASN A 549 -1.57 -0.15 -4.47
CA ASN A 549 -2.24 -0.67 -3.28
C ASN A 549 -2.80 0.49 -2.46
N ILE A 550 -4.06 0.35 -2.03
CA ILE A 550 -4.72 1.35 -1.20
C ILE A 550 -3.73 1.72 -0.10
N ILE A 551 -3.50 3.02 0.06
CA ILE A 551 -2.53 3.59 0.99
C ILE A 551 -2.73 3.03 2.43
N GLN A 552 -3.91 2.43 2.69
CA GLN A 552 -4.28 1.67 3.88
C GLN A 552 -3.42 0.40 4.17
N GLU A 553 -2.73 -0.19 3.20
CA GLU A 553 -1.81 -1.33 3.44
C GLU A 553 -0.34 -0.92 3.59
N VAL A 554 -0.03 0.34 3.29
CA VAL A 554 1.34 0.85 3.33
C VAL A 554 1.61 1.45 4.70
N LYS A 555 2.67 0.97 5.37
CA LYS A 555 3.15 1.60 6.61
C LYS A 555 3.43 3.07 6.34
N ALA A 556 3.05 3.95 7.24
CA ALA A 556 3.25 5.40 7.08
C ALA A 556 4.71 5.76 6.80
N GLU A 557 5.66 5.02 7.39
CA GLU A 557 7.10 5.17 7.14
C GLU A 557 7.49 4.78 5.70
N ASP A 558 6.97 3.67 5.20
CA ASP A 558 7.19 3.21 3.82
C ASP A 558 6.46 4.12 2.82
N PHE A 559 5.28 4.64 3.15
CA PHE A 559 4.53 5.56 2.29
C PHE A 559 5.16 6.94 2.24
N LEU A 560 5.57 7.48 3.39
CA LEU A 560 6.40 8.67 3.46
C LEU A 560 7.65 8.42 2.60
N ASN A 561 8.41 7.35 2.85
CA ASN A 561 9.56 7.00 2.02
C ASN A 561 9.22 6.80 0.53
N CYS A 562 8.02 6.34 0.14
CA CYS A 562 7.56 6.21 -1.26
C CYS A 562 7.24 7.57 -1.90
N ILE A 563 6.59 8.50 -1.17
CA ILE A 563 6.46 9.91 -1.59
C ILE A 563 7.85 10.48 -1.90
N TYR A 564 8.88 10.03 -1.19
CA TYR A 564 10.23 10.56 -1.29
C TYR A 564 11.16 9.81 -2.26
N THR A 565 11.08 8.48 -2.37
CA THR A 565 11.90 7.65 -3.27
C THR A 565 11.41 7.68 -4.72
N ALA A 566 10.10 7.87 -4.95
CA ALA A 566 9.56 8.10 -6.29
C ALA A 566 9.95 9.47 -6.87
N ALA A 567 10.52 10.37 -6.06
CA ALA A 567 10.66 11.77 -6.46
C ALA A 567 12.01 12.18 -7.03
N GLY A 568 13.13 11.46 -6.85
CA GLY A 568 14.44 11.97 -7.31
C GLY A 568 14.70 13.45 -6.91
N ASP A 569 14.16 13.85 -5.75
CA ASP A 569 14.02 15.23 -5.27
C ASP A 569 15.33 15.71 -4.63
N SER A 570 15.71 16.97 -4.89
CA SER A 570 16.95 17.58 -4.40
C SER A 570 16.98 17.92 -2.89
N SER A 571 15.90 17.68 -2.14
CA SER A 571 15.70 18.14 -0.76
C SER A 571 16.85 17.83 0.19
N GLY A 572 17.41 16.61 0.12
CA GLY A 572 18.49 16.15 0.99
C GLY A 572 19.90 16.57 0.55
N ILE A 573 20.04 17.25 -0.59
CA ILE A 573 21.34 17.69 -1.10
C ILE A 573 21.86 18.86 -0.26
N GLU A 574 23.08 18.71 0.24
CA GLU A 574 23.81 19.78 0.92
C GLU A 574 24.21 20.88 -0.08
N VAL A 575 23.75 22.09 0.18
CA VAL A 575 23.93 23.25 -0.71
C VAL A 575 25.41 23.59 -0.89
N GLU A 576 26.19 23.52 0.19
CA GLU A 576 27.64 23.80 0.14
C GLU A 576 28.39 22.77 -0.72
N GLU A 577 28.13 21.49 -0.50
CA GLU A 577 28.75 20.39 -1.25
C GLU A 577 28.35 20.43 -2.73
N PHE A 578 27.07 20.70 -3.00
CA PHE A 578 26.55 20.88 -4.35
C PHE A 578 27.29 22.01 -5.08
N LEU A 579 27.40 23.19 -4.45
CA LEU A 579 28.10 24.32 -5.04
C LEU A 579 29.59 24.02 -5.26
N LEU A 580 30.26 23.30 -4.36
CA LEU A 580 31.68 22.92 -4.51
C LEU A 580 31.91 21.97 -5.69
N ASN A 581 31.03 20.99 -5.87
CA ASN A 581 31.13 19.97 -6.91
C ASN A 581 30.65 20.47 -8.29
N LEU A 582 30.03 21.64 -8.34
CA LEU A 582 29.52 22.23 -9.56
C LEU A 582 30.63 22.53 -10.57
N LYS A 583 30.50 21.98 -11.78
CA LYS A 583 31.40 22.26 -12.90
C LYS A 583 31.08 23.63 -13.48
N CYS A 584 31.97 24.60 -13.24
CA CYS A 584 31.87 25.96 -13.79
C CYS A 584 32.97 26.17 -14.84
N GLU A 585 32.59 26.40 -16.09
CA GLU A 585 33.50 26.60 -17.20
C GLU A 585 33.80 28.10 -17.40
N THR A 586 32.80 28.96 -17.23
CA THR A 586 32.94 30.40 -17.45
C THR A 586 33.42 31.16 -16.20
N PRO A 587 34.14 32.30 -16.36
CA PRO A 587 34.49 33.16 -15.22
C PRO A 587 33.28 33.65 -14.42
N LEU A 588 32.15 33.87 -15.10
CA LEU A 588 30.90 34.31 -14.48
C LEU A 588 30.29 33.21 -13.59
N GLU A 589 30.24 31.96 -14.07
CA GLU A 589 29.82 30.81 -13.27
C GLU A 589 30.72 30.60 -12.05
N LYS A 590 32.04 30.73 -12.22
CA LYS A 590 33.00 30.62 -11.12
C LYS A 590 32.79 31.70 -10.06
N ALA A 591 32.48 32.93 -10.46
CA ALA A 591 32.17 34.04 -9.57
C ALA A 591 30.82 33.84 -8.85
N ALA A 592 29.79 33.40 -9.57
CA ALA A 592 28.46 33.09 -9.01
C ALA A 592 28.54 31.98 -7.96
N ARG A 593 29.24 30.88 -8.28
CA ARG A 593 29.54 29.78 -7.34
C ARG A 593 30.23 30.28 -6.08
N ALA A 594 31.27 31.11 -6.21
CA ALA A 594 31.99 31.66 -5.06
C ALA A 594 31.09 32.54 -4.17
N ARG A 595 30.23 33.36 -4.80
CA ARG A 595 29.25 34.18 -4.07
C ARG A 595 28.23 33.32 -3.33
N GLY A 596 27.68 32.30 -3.99
CA GLY A 596 26.74 31.36 -3.37
C GLY A 596 27.37 30.61 -2.18
N LEU A 597 28.64 30.20 -2.30
CA LEU A 597 29.37 29.52 -1.24
C LEU A 597 29.56 30.41 -0.01
N ILE A 598 29.92 31.68 -0.21
CA ILE A 598 30.07 32.66 0.89
C ILE A 598 28.71 32.88 1.58
N ALA A 599 27.63 33.04 0.80
CA ALA A 599 26.29 33.24 1.34
C ALA A 599 25.80 32.01 2.12
N ALA A 600 26.03 30.79 1.61
CA ALA A 600 25.67 29.55 2.29
C ALA A 600 26.42 29.36 3.62
N ARG A 601 27.74 29.66 3.64
CA ARG A 601 28.54 29.61 4.88
C ARG A 601 28.09 30.63 5.90
N ARG A 602 27.85 31.87 5.47
CA ARG A 602 27.32 32.93 6.34
C ARG A 602 25.98 32.52 6.97
N LEU A 603 25.05 31.99 6.17
CA LEU A 603 23.76 31.49 6.68
C LEU A 603 23.94 30.37 7.71
N LYS A 604 24.85 29.43 7.47
CA LYS A 604 25.14 28.34 8.39
C LYS A 604 25.75 28.85 9.70
N GLU A 605 26.64 29.83 9.65
CA GLU A 605 27.22 30.47 10.83
C GLU A 605 26.19 31.29 11.62
N GLU A 606 25.34 32.06 10.93
CA GLU A 606 24.33 32.91 11.55
C GLU A 606 23.22 32.10 12.24
N ARG A 607 22.83 30.97 11.66
CA ARG A 607 21.66 30.18 12.10
C ARG A 607 22.00 28.88 12.81
N ASN A 608 23.25 28.43 12.70
CA ASN A 608 23.82 27.28 13.40
C ASN A 608 22.88 26.05 13.47
N PRO A 609 22.43 25.51 12.32
CA PRO A 609 21.58 24.31 12.32
C PRO A 609 22.36 23.11 12.88
N PRO A 610 21.70 22.14 13.57
CA PRO A 610 22.34 20.94 14.10
C PRO A 610 22.93 20.01 13.03
N GLY A 611 22.52 20.19 11.76
CA GLY A 611 23.03 19.49 10.59
C GLY A 611 23.66 20.43 9.55
N GLY A 612 23.69 20.00 8.29
CA GLY A 612 24.10 20.84 7.18
C GLY A 612 22.97 21.74 6.65
N LEU A 613 23.29 22.53 5.62
CA LEU A 613 22.32 23.39 4.94
C LEU A 613 21.81 22.64 3.71
N THR A 614 20.72 21.92 3.89
CA THR A 614 20.08 21.18 2.80
C THR A 614 19.25 22.11 1.90
N CYS A 615 18.97 21.67 0.67
CA CYS A 615 18.11 22.37 -0.28
C CYS A 615 16.69 22.58 0.29
N GLY A 616 16.14 21.58 0.98
CA GLY A 616 14.85 21.70 1.68
C GLY A 616 14.88 22.79 2.75
N LEU A 617 15.90 22.81 3.61
CA LEU A 617 16.02 23.79 4.69
C LEU A 617 16.19 25.22 4.15
N LEU A 618 17.03 25.38 3.12
CA LEU A 618 17.23 26.66 2.43
C LEU A 618 15.89 27.23 1.92
N ARG A 619 15.05 26.38 1.33
CA ARG A 619 13.73 26.77 0.82
C ARG A 619 12.77 27.19 1.93
N THR A 620 12.75 26.46 3.04
CA THR A 620 11.95 26.81 4.22
C THR A 620 12.35 28.18 4.78
N TRP A 621 13.65 28.40 4.96
CA TRP A 621 14.18 29.66 5.44
C TRP A 621 13.93 30.83 4.50
N ALA A 622 13.99 30.62 3.18
CA ALA A 622 13.61 31.64 2.21
C ALA A 622 12.13 32.05 2.35
N ALA A 623 11.24 31.11 2.67
CA ALA A 623 9.84 31.43 2.94
C ALA A 623 9.65 32.21 4.25
N TYR A 624 10.41 31.86 5.29
CA TYR A 624 10.39 32.58 6.56
C TYR A 624 10.79 34.05 6.37
N GLU A 625 11.87 34.29 5.61
CA GLU A 625 12.29 35.65 5.28
C GLU A 625 11.26 36.37 4.40
N ARG A 626 10.73 35.70 3.37
CA ARG A 626 9.75 36.28 2.44
C ARG A 626 8.50 36.79 3.14
N LEU A 627 7.98 36.02 4.10
CA LEU A 627 6.78 36.39 4.86
C LEU A 627 7.09 37.22 6.11
N GLY A 628 8.35 37.58 6.34
CA GLY A 628 8.71 38.51 7.42
C GLY A 628 8.73 37.90 8.81
N LEU A 629 9.11 36.62 8.95
CA LEU A 629 9.42 36.04 10.27
C LEU A 629 10.71 36.66 10.80
N ALA A 630 10.73 37.23 12.02
CA ALA A 630 11.92 37.86 12.55
C ALA A 630 13.08 36.86 12.78
N PRO A 631 14.35 37.21 12.47
CA PRO A 631 15.51 36.29 12.57
C PRO A 631 15.69 35.60 13.93
N GLN A 632 15.32 36.27 15.02
CA GLN A 632 15.37 35.73 16.38
C GLN A 632 14.56 34.43 16.55
N HIS A 633 13.52 34.20 15.74
CA HIS A 633 12.71 32.98 15.79
C HIS A 633 13.33 31.83 14.99
N MET A 634 14.41 32.06 14.22
CA MET A 634 15.10 31.04 13.42
C MET A 634 16.37 30.48 14.09
N ILE A 635 17.02 31.25 14.97
CA ILE A 635 18.37 30.94 15.50
C ILE A 635 18.33 30.24 16.88
N SER A 636 17.16 30.24 17.53
CA SER A 636 16.85 29.68 18.84
C SER A 636 17.48 30.38 20.07
N ASN A 637 16.57 30.93 20.87
CA ASN A 637 16.53 30.75 22.33
C ASN A 637 15.57 29.57 22.64
N GLU A 638 15.55 29.04 23.87
CA GLU A 638 14.55 28.02 24.25
C GLU A 638 13.12 28.52 24.00
N PRO A 639 12.23 27.73 23.36
CA PRO A 639 10.88 28.16 23.09
C PRO A 639 10.10 28.30 24.41
N LEU A 640 9.40 29.42 24.56
CA LEU A 640 8.55 29.63 25.73
C LEU A 640 7.44 28.56 25.79
N PRO A 641 7.06 28.09 26.99
CA PRO A 641 5.99 27.13 27.12
C PRO A 641 4.66 27.72 26.63
N VAL A 642 3.78 26.85 26.13
CA VAL A 642 2.42 27.22 25.75
C VAL A 642 1.64 27.69 26.99
N ALA A 643 1.28 28.97 27.02
CA ALA A 643 0.47 29.51 28.10
C ALA A 643 -0.99 29.09 27.94
N ARG A 644 -1.72 28.99 29.06
CA ARG A 644 -3.18 28.82 29.07
C ARG A 644 -3.81 30.03 29.78
N LEU A 645 -4.68 30.74 29.08
CA LEU A 645 -5.35 31.95 29.59
C LEU A 645 -6.85 31.72 29.65
N LYS A 646 -7.47 32.08 30.77
CA LYS A 646 -8.92 32.02 30.92
C LYS A 646 -9.56 33.33 30.48
N ARG A 647 -10.38 33.30 29.43
CA ARG A 647 -11.12 34.48 28.90
C ARG A 647 -10.31 35.79 28.82
N PRO A 648 -9.13 35.80 28.16
CA PRO A 648 -8.32 37.00 28.03
C PRO A 648 -9.01 38.07 27.17
N SER A 649 -8.56 39.31 27.33
CA SER A 649 -8.85 40.41 26.41
C SER A 649 -8.00 40.28 25.13
N ALA A 650 -8.44 40.94 24.04
CA ALA A 650 -7.66 41.01 22.81
C ALA A 650 -6.25 41.61 23.03
N ALA A 651 -6.11 42.58 23.93
CA ALA A 651 -4.80 43.16 24.27
C ALA A 651 -3.84 42.14 24.89
N GLN A 652 -4.35 41.22 25.73
CA GLN A 652 -3.53 40.15 26.30
C GLN A 652 -3.12 39.13 25.23
N VAL A 653 -4.03 38.75 24.32
CA VAL A 653 -3.72 37.86 23.20
C VAL A 653 -2.69 38.50 22.26
N TRP A 654 -2.81 39.80 21.99
CA TRP A 654 -1.89 40.56 21.15
C TRP A 654 -0.43 40.48 21.60
N GLU A 655 -0.16 40.41 22.91
CA GLU A 655 1.21 40.20 23.42
C GLU A 655 1.82 38.87 22.96
N PHE A 656 1.03 37.81 22.91
CA PHE A 656 1.47 36.49 22.42
C PHE A 656 1.67 36.49 20.90
N VAL A 657 0.79 37.17 20.17
CA VAL A 657 0.93 37.35 18.72
C VAL A 657 2.24 38.05 18.37
N LEU A 658 2.56 39.16 19.03
CA LEU A 658 3.81 39.90 18.83
C LEU A 658 5.06 39.08 19.14
N ARG A 659 4.98 38.17 20.13
CA ARG A 659 6.09 37.28 20.51
C ARG A 659 6.21 36.04 19.62
N ASN A 660 5.30 35.86 18.65
CA ASN A 660 5.17 34.62 17.88
C ASN A 660 5.07 33.39 18.79
N GLN A 661 4.33 33.52 19.91
CA GLN A 661 4.20 32.50 20.95
C GLN A 661 2.80 31.87 20.94
N PRO A 662 2.68 30.54 20.95
CA PRO A 662 1.39 29.85 21.03
C PRO A 662 0.72 30.05 22.39
N VAL A 663 -0.61 30.14 22.40
CA VAL A 663 -1.40 30.27 23.62
C VAL A 663 -2.75 29.56 23.47
N VAL A 664 -3.15 28.83 24.51
CA VAL A 664 -4.49 28.26 24.64
C VAL A 664 -5.37 29.23 25.41
N ILE A 665 -6.56 29.48 24.91
CA ILE A 665 -7.58 30.32 25.51
C ILE A 665 -8.71 29.42 25.98
N GLU A 666 -8.84 29.27 27.29
CA GLU A 666 -9.86 28.44 27.93
C GLU A 666 -11.16 29.22 28.11
N ASP A 667 -12.29 28.50 28.03
CA ASP A 667 -13.64 29.05 28.09
C ASP A 667 -13.83 30.21 27.09
N ALA A 668 -13.30 30.05 25.87
CA ALA A 668 -13.27 31.11 24.86
C ALA A 668 -14.65 31.52 24.36
N VAL A 669 -15.60 30.57 24.38
CA VAL A 669 -16.97 30.67 23.87
C VAL A 669 -17.97 30.09 24.88
N ASN A 670 -19.23 30.52 24.81
CA ASN A 670 -20.38 29.93 25.53
C ASN A 670 -21.65 30.05 24.66
N ALA A 671 -22.77 29.46 25.11
CA ALA A 671 -23.98 29.30 24.29
C ALA A 671 -24.62 30.65 23.93
N ASP A 672 -24.61 31.58 24.87
CA ASP A 672 -25.20 32.91 24.69
C ASP A 672 -24.35 33.81 23.77
N ASP A 673 -23.02 33.63 23.80
CA ASP A 673 -22.05 34.42 23.04
C ASP A 673 -21.82 33.89 21.61
N PHE A 674 -21.82 32.57 21.43
CA PHE A 674 -21.53 31.91 20.16
C PHE A 674 -22.32 30.58 20.04
N PRO A 675 -23.63 30.64 19.71
CA PRO A 675 -24.50 29.47 19.51
C PRO A 675 -23.93 28.38 18.60
N PRO A 676 -23.20 28.70 17.49
CA PRO A 676 -22.62 27.68 16.62
C PRO A 676 -21.71 26.67 17.31
N PHE A 677 -21.15 26.99 18.48
CA PHE A 677 -20.39 26.02 19.27
C PHE A 677 -21.24 24.83 19.73
N PHE A 678 -22.51 25.04 20.08
CA PHE A 678 -23.44 23.98 20.45
C PHE A 678 -24.17 23.42 19.24
N ASP A 679 -24.64 24.29 18.35
CA ASP A 679 -25.44 23.88 17.18
C ASP A 679 -24.65 22.96 16.26
N PHE A 680 -23.35 23.21 16.04
CA PHE A 680 -22.52 22.34 15.20
C PHE A 680 -22.11 21.04 15.87
N ALA A 681 -22.29 20.91 17.19
CA ALA A 681 -22.10 19.63 17.88
C ALA A 681 -23.36 18.74 17.80
N ASP A 682 -24.50 19.30 17.37
CA ASP A 682 -25.76 18.60 17.17
C ASP A 682 -25.90 18.13 15.70
N PHE A 683 -25.95 16.82 15.50
CA PHE A 683 -26.03 16.24 14.15
C PHE A 683 -27.41 16.44 13.53
N ASP A 684 -28.48 16.50 14.32
CA ASP A 684 -29.82 16.74 13.80
C ASP A 684 -29.93 18.17 13.26
N TYR A 685 -29.33 19.12 13.97
CA TYR A 685 -29.17 20.48 13.48
C TYR A 685 -28.38 20.52 12.17
N LEU A 686 -27.21 19.87 12.10
CA LEU A 686 -26.40 19.87 10.87
C LEU A 686 -27.12 19.21 9.69
N ARG A 687 -27.86 18.12 9.93
CA ARG A 687 -28.70 17.45 8.91
C ARG A 687 -29.78 18.38 8.38
N GLU A 688 -30.52 19.05 9.26
CA GLU A 688 -31.57 19.99 8.88
C GLU A 688 -31.01 21.24 8.16
N ARG A 689 -29.92 21.79 8.70
CA ARG A 689 -29.33 23.06 8.24
C ARG A 689 -28.58 22.92 6.92
N CYS A 690 -27.76 21.89 6.78
CA CYS A 690 -26.86 21.73 5.65
C CYS A 690 -26.64 20.28 5.19
N GLY A 691 -27.39 19.29 5.68
CA GLY A 691 -27.19 17.87 5.36
C GLY A 691 -27.19 17.54 3.87
N HIS A 692 -27.98 18.28 3.09
CA HIS A 692 -28.09 18.15 1.63
C HIS A 692 -26.86 18.65 0.85
N ARG A 693 -25.91 19.35 1.49
CA ARG A 693 -24.71 19.89 0.83
C ARG A 693 -23.70 18.77 0.57
N TYR A 694 -23.19 18.72 -0.65
CA TYR A 694 -22.05 17.87 -0.99
C TYR A 694 -20.74 18.60 -0.73
N VAL A 695 -19.87 17.97 0.03
CA VAL A 695 -18.60 18.53 0.50
C VAL A 695 -17.46 17.57 0.20
N LYS A 696 -16.26 18.13 -0.01
CA LYS A 696 -15.08 17.32 -0.27
C LYS A 696 -14.45 16.79 1.02
N VAL A 697 -14.19 15.50 1.04
CA VAL A 697 -13.50 14.76 2.10
C VAL A 697 -12.21 14.11 1.57
N LYS A 698 -11.27 13.86 2.48
CA LYS A 698 -9.97 13.26 2.16
C LYS A 698 -10.09 11.75 2.12
N GLY A 699 -9.76 11.18 0.96
CA GLY A 699 -9.85 9.74 0.72
C GLY A 699 -8.62 8.92 1.01
N ASP A 700 -7.45 9.54 0.83
CA ASP A 700 -6.18 8.85 0.89
C ASP A 700 -5.62 8.87 2.32
N SER A 701 -5.54 7.69 2.96
CA SER A 701 -4.95 7.52 4.28
C SER A 701 -3.99 6.33 4.39
N CYS A 702 -2.92 6.47 5.18
CA CYS A 702 -2.01 5.38 5.57
C CYS A 702 -2.05 5.13 7.07
N TRP A 703 -1.47 4.01 7.51
CA TRP A 703 -1.38 3.64 8.93
C TRP A 703 0.06 3.62 9.40
N ASP A 704 0.35 4.24 10.54
CA ASP A 704 1.68 4.11 11.14
C ASP A 704 1.82 2.84 11.99
N ASN A 705 3.04 2.57 12.45
CA ASN A 705 3.37 1.40 13.27
C ASN A 705 2.64 1.36 14.63
N LYS A 706 1.94 2.44 15.02
CA LYS A 706 1.14 2.52 16.24
C LYS A 706 -0.36 2.41 15.95
N GLY A 707 -0.75 2.12 14.71
CA GLY A 707 -2.15 1.99 14.30
C GLY A 707 -2.88 3.32 14.15
N ARG A 708 -2.16 4.45 13.98
CA ARG A 708 -2.80 5.75 13.72
C ARG A 708 -3.02 5.93 12.23
N GLN A 709 -4.19 6.45 11.86
CA GLN A 709 -4.55 6.77 10.48
C GLN A 709 -4.11 8.19 10.11
N LEU A 710 -3.28 8.33 9.07
CA LEU A 710 -2.73 9.60 8.60
C LEU A 710 -3.36 10.01 7.28
N PHE A 711 -3.88 11.23 7.20
CA PHE A 711 -4.46 11.80 5.97
C PHE A 711 -3.50 12.82 5.33
N LEU A 712 -3.10 12.57 4.08
CA LEU A 712 -1.94 13.21 3.46
C LEU A 712 -2.25 14.12 2.28
N ASN A 713 -3.34 13.84 1.56
CA ASN A 713 -3.71 14.58 0.36
C ASN A 713 -4.81 15.62 0.66
N ASP A 714 -5.01 16.54 -0.28
CA ASP A 714 -6.15 17.46 -0.26
C ASP A 714 -7.47 16.68 -0.45
N PRO A 715 -8.62 17.22 -0.01
CA PRO A 715 -9.91 16.56 -0.18
C PRO A 715 -10.19 16.19 -1.63
N THR A 716 -10.58 14.94 -1.87
CA THR A 716 -10.65 14.32 -3.20
C THR A 716 -11.99 13.67 -3.51
N ILE A 717 -12.86 13.47 -2.52
CA ILE A 717 -14.12 12.73 -2.65
C ILE A 717 -15.27 13.63 -2.23
N GLU A 718 -16.37 13.65 -2.96
CA GLU A 718 -17.55 14.41 -2.56
C GLU A 718 -18.57 13.48 -1.89
N LEU A 719 -19.06 13.87 -0.70
CA LEU A 719 -20.13 13.20 0.04
C LEU A 719 -21.12 14.24 0.53
N SER A 720 -22.39 13.87 0.68
CA SER A 720 -23.33 14.75 1.37
C SER A 720 -22.94 14.85 2.86
N ILE A 721 -23.22 16.01 3.48
CA ILE A 721 -22.97 16.17 4.92
C ILE A 721 -23.78 15.13 5.71
N SER A 722 -25.01 14.82 5.30
CA SER A 722 -25.81 13.77 5.96
C SER A 722 -25.12 12.39 5.92
N ASP A 723 -24.68 11.95 4.74
CA ASP A 723 -23.98 10.65 4.62
C ASP A 723 -22.69 10.66 5.45
N TYR A 724 -21.99 11.79 5.49
CA TYR A 724 -20.78 11.93 6.31
C TYR A 724 -21.08 11.81 7.81
N LEU A 725 -22.18 12.40 8.29
CA LEU A 725 -22.61 12.30 9.69
C LEU A 725 -22.99 10.86 10.05
N ASP A 726 -23.68 10.16 9.16
CA ASP A 726 -24.05 8.75 9.36
C ASP A 726 -22.78 7.87 9.49
N LEU A 727 -21.75 8.12 8.68
CA LEU A 727 -20.45 7.44 8.81
C LEU A 727 -19.76 7.71 10.14
N ILE A 728 -19.86 8.94 10.67
CA ILE A 728 -19.30 9.29 11.98
C ILE A 728 -20.04 8.55 13.09
N GLU A 729 -21.38 8.49 13.04
CA GLU A 729 -22.20 7.78 14.03
C GLU A 729 -21.90 6.27 14.03
N VAL A 730 -21.81 5.65 12.85
CA VAL A 730 -21.44 4.23 12.71
C VAL A 730 -20.04 3.97 13.27
N ALA A 731 -19.08 4.87 12.98
CA ALA A 731 -17.73 4.73 13.51
C ALA A 731 -17.67 4.90 15.04
N GLU A 732 -18.46 5.81 15.59
CA GLU A 732 -18.59 6.04 17.03
C GLU A 732 -19.26 4.84 17.73
N GLU A 733 -20.32 4.25 17.14
CA GLU A 733 -21.02 3.08 17.67
C GLU A 733 -20.12 1.84 17.74
N HIS A 734 -19.27 1.64 16.73
CA HIS A 734 -18.40 0.47 16.63
C HIS A 734 -16.98 0.69 17.15
N GLU A 735 -16.67 1.85 17.72
CA GLU A 735 -15.32 2.25 18.15
C GLU A 735 -14.26 2.06 17.03
N THR A 736 -14.63 2.41 15.79
CA THR A 736 -13.77 2.28 14.60
C THR A 736 -13.29 3.63 14.07
N CYS A 737 -12.44 3.59 13.04
CA CYS A 737 -11.99 4.79 12.34
C CYS A 737 -12.82 5.02 11.08
N ILE A 738 -13.13 6.27 10.79
CA ILE A 738 -13.77 6.61 9.52
C ILE A 738 -12.76 6.48 8.37
N SER A 739 -13.23 5.99 7.23
CA SER A 739 -12.43 5.95 6.00
C SER A 739 -12.11 7.36 5.48
N TRP A 740 -12.94 8.35 5.80
CA TRP A 740 -12.93 9.68 5.18
C TRP A 740 -12.77 10.82 6.18
N TYR A 741 -11.80 11.69 5.98
CA TYR A 741 -11.59 12.84 6.86
C TYR A 741 -11.99 14.15 6.19
N MET A 742 -12.97 14.86 6.75
CA MET A 742 -13.30 16.21 6.30
C MET A 742 -12.23 17.16 6.81
N GLY A 743 -11.24 17.48 5.98
CA GLY A 743 -10.15 18.37 6.37
C GLY A 743 -10.04 19.58 5.46
N LYS A 744 -9.89 20.78 6.04
CA LYS A 744 -9.72 22.04 5.29
C LYS A 744 -10.96 22.37 4.42
N LEU A 745 -12.15 22.17 4.96
CA LEU A 745 -13.38 22.53 4.24
C LEU A 745 -13.70 24.03 4.41
N PRO A 746 -13.65 24.86 3.36
CA PRO A 746 -13.96 26.28 3.44
C PRO A 746 -15.47 26.52 3.63
N LEU A 747 -15.89 27.00 4.79
CA LEU A 747 -17.31 27.16 5.09
C LEU A 747 -17.98 28.24 4.23
N HIS A 748 -17.30 29.35 3.97
CA HIS A 748 -17.87 30.47 3.21
C HIS A 748 -18.22 30.13 1.75
N THR A 749 -17.62 29.10 1.16
CA THR A 749 -17.94 28.65 -0.20
C THR A 749 -18.77 27.37 -0.21
N ASP A 750 -18.40 26.40 0.62
CA ASP A 750 -18.89 25.03 0.48
C ASP A 750 -20.09 24.75 1.40
N VAL A 751 -20.17 25.45 2.55
CA VAL A 751 -21.26 25.33 3.53
C VAL A 751 -21.66 26.73 4.06
N PRO A 752 -22.18 27.60 3.18
CA PRO A 752 -22.46 29.00 3.52
C PRO A 752 -23.46 29.15 4.68
N GLU A 753 -24.32 28.17 4.90
CA GLU A 753 -25.26 28.14 6.02
C GLU A 753 -24.53 28.18 7.38
N MET A 754 -23.55 27.29 7.57
CA MET A 754 -22.70 27.30 8.76
C MET A 754 -21.89 28.59 8.86
N PHE A 755 -21.40 29.12 7.72
CA PHE A 755 -20.67 30.38 7.72
C PHE A 755 -21.55 31.57 8.16
N ASP A 756 -22.80 31.61 7.71
CA ASP A 756 -23.79 32.61 8.11
C ASP A 756 -24.08 32.52 9.61
N ASP A 757 -24.21 31.31 10.16
CA ASP A 757 -24.43 31.10 11.59
C ASP A 757 -23.24 31.65 12.42
N ILE A 758 -22.00 31.44 11.97
CA ILE A 758 -20.79 32.03 12.57
C ILE A 758 -20.79 33.56 12.48
N CYS A 759 -21.20 34.12 11.34
CA CYS A 759 -21.18 35.56 11.09
C CYS A 759 -22.27 36.31 11.86
N ASN A 760 -23.44 35.68 12.00
CA ASN A 760 -24.61 36.19 12.71
C ASN A 760 -24.49 36.06 14.23
N ALA A 761 -23.61 35.18 14.73
CA ALA A 761 -23.36 35.05 16.14
C ALA A 761 -22.89 36.38 16.77
N PRO A 762 -23.42 36.74 17.95
CA PRO A 762 -23.20 38.06 18.56
C PRO A 762 -21.72 38.31 18.89
N ASN A 763 -21.00 37.26 19.30
CA ASN A 763 -19.62 37.39 19.77
C ASN A 763 -18.72 36.22 19.32
N SER A 764 -18.51 36.10 18.00
CA SER A 764 -17.60 35.08 17.45
C SER A 764 -16.13 35.28 17.88
N PRO A 765 -15.33 34.20 17.96
CA PRO A 765 -13.89 34.31 18.23
C PRO A 765 -13.18 35.32 17.34
N TRP A 766 -13.58 35.40 16.07
CA TRP A 766 -13.05 36.38 15.12
C TRP A 766 -13.44 37.82 15.46
N ARG A 767 -14.68 38.10 15.87
CA ARG A 767 -15.08 39.45 16.34
C ARG A 767 -14.27 39.87 17.56
N LYS A 768 -13.96 38.94 18.45
CA LYS A 768 -13.27 39.20 19.71
C LYS A 768 -11.75 39.40 19.55
N TYR A 769 -11.09 38.56 18.76
CA TYR A 769 -9.63 38.52 18.66
C TYR A 769 -9.08 38.90 17.28
N GLY A 770 -9.92 39.07 16.26
CA GLY A 770 -9.51 39.33 14.87
C GLY A 770 -8.63 40.56 14.70
N SER A 771 -8.78 41.57 15.55
CA SER A 771 -7.93 42.78 15.57
C SER A 771 -6.46 42.51 15.92
N CYS A 772 -6.15 41.33 16.47
CA CYS A 772 -4.78 40.90 16.75
C CYS A 772 -4.06 40.35 15.53
N PHE A 773 -4.74 40.16 14.40
CA PHE A 773 -4.19 39.50 13.21
C PHE A 773 -4.26 40.40 11.98
N GLY A 774 -3.59 39.98 10.90
CA GLY A 774 -3.76 40.60 9.58
C GLY A 774 -5.08 40.20 8.92
N GLU A 775 -5.23 40.52 7.63
CA GLU A 775 -6.44 40.19 6.88
C GLU A 775 -6.73 38.68 6.88
N ASN A 776 -8.00 38.32 7.12
CA ASN A 776 -8.50 36.98 6.92
C ASN A 776 -9.02 36.84 5.49
N ASN A 777 -8.12 36.45 4.58
CA ASN A 777 -8.44 36.25 3.17
C ASN A 777 -8.93 34.83 2.84
N LYS A 778 -8.83 33.89 3.77
CA LYS A 778 -9.21 32.48 3.59
C LYS A 778 -10.58 32.15 4.20
N GLY A 779 -11.14 33.02 5.03
CA GLY A 779 -12.40 32.75 5.73
C GLY A 779 -12.23 31.71 6.85
N VAL A 780 -13.33 31.03 7.19
CA VAL A 780 -13.34 29.97 8.21
C VAL A 780 -13.30 28.61 7.54
N HIS A 781 -12.46 27.73 8.05
CA HIS A 781 -12.41 26.34 7.63
C HIS A 781 -12.84 25.42 8.76
N THR A 782 -13.48 24.31 8.42
CA THR A 782 -13.75 23.24 9.38
C THR A 782 -12.90 22.01 9.11
N TYR A 783 -12.62 21.28 10.18
CA TYR A 783 -12.10 19.92 10.12
C TYR A 783 -12.92 19.05 11.04
N PHE A 784 -13.32 17.90 10.55
CA PHE A 784 -14.24 17.00 11.22
C PHE A 784 -13.84 15.55 10.95
N GLY A 785 -13.82 14.73 12.00
CA GLY A 785 -13.50 13.31 11.90
C GLY A 785 -13.87 12.52 13.16
N CYS A 786 -13.48 11.24 13.17
CA CYS A 786 -13.69 10.24 14.22
C CYS A 786 -12.63 9.12 14.06
N GLY A 787 -12.20 8.51 15.15
CA GLY A 787 -11.20 7.43 15.17
C GLY A 787 -9.75 7.89 15.21
N GLY A 788 -9.45 9.04 15.79
CA GLY A 788 -8.05 9.46 15.99
C GLY A 788 -7.30 9.91 14.73
N ASN A 789 -8.01 10.50 13.75
CA ASN A 789 -7.43 11.01 12.51
C ASN A 789 -6.22 11.91 12.80
N THR A 790 -5.11 11.66 12.10
CA THR A 790 -3.84 12.33 12.34
C THR A 790 -3.36 13.07 11.10
N THR A 791 -2.88 14.31 11.28
CA THR A 791 -2.20 15.06 10.21
C THR A 791 -0.72 14.73 10.18
N CYS A 792 -0.09 14.88 9.00
CA CYS A 792 1.36 14.94 8.94
C CYS A 792 1.93 16.14 9.68
N LEU A 793 3.23 16.07 9.98
CA LEU A 793 3.98 17.19 10.53
C LEU A 793 4.22 18.23 9.44
N HIS A 794 3.73 19.45 9.64
CA HIS A 794 3.80 20.54 8.67
C HIS A 794 3.81 21.90 9.36
N ALA A 795 4.10 22.97 8.62
CA ALA A 795 4.01 24.34 9.10
C ALA A 795 3.13 25.19 8.18
N ASP A 796 2.35 26.09 8.77
CA ASP A 796 1.49 26.98 8.01
C ASP A 796 2.15 28.34 7.76
N PRO A 797 2.04 28.89 6.54
CA PRO A 797 2.44 30.26 6.22
C PRO A 797 1.35 31.29 6.60
N SER A 798 0.56 31.00 7.65
CA SER A 798 -0.53 31.83 8.16
C SER A 798 -0.52 31.85 9.68
N GLU A 799 -1.06 32.91 10.28
CA GLU A 799 -1.53 32.86 11.67
C GLU A 799 -2.76 31.95 11.75
N ASN A 800 -2.84 31.12 12.79
CA ASN A 800 -3.93 30.18 13.01
C ASN A 800 -4.66 30.51 14.30
N LEU A 801 -5.99 30.60 14.21
CA LEU A 801 -6.86 30.66 15.38
C LEU A 801 -7.83 29.48 15.29
N LEU A 802 -7.66 28.49 16.15
CA LEU A 802 -8.35 27.20 16.09
C LEU A 802 -9.28 27.04 17.29
N LEU A 803 -10.60 26.93 17.07
CA LEU A 803 -11.58 26.60 18.10
C LEU A 803 -11.91 25.11 18.03
N VAL A 804 -11.83 24.40 19.15
CA VAL A 804 -12.37 23.04 19.25
C VAL A 804 -13.87 23.13 19.55
N VAL A 805 -14.68 22.64 18.62
CA VAL A 805 -16.15 22.65 18.74
C VAL A 805 -16.64 21.42 19.49
N MET A 806 -16.15 20.23 19.11
CA MET A 806 -16.47 18.98 19.77
C MET A 806 -15.27 18.03 19.78
N GLY A 807 -15.29 17.09 20.73
CA GLY A 807 -14.20 16.15 20.96
C GLY A 807 -12.94 16.80 21.52
N GLU A 808 -11.80 16.17 21.29
CA GLU A 808 -10.49 16.66 21.73
C GLU A 808 -9.49 16.69 20.57
N LYS A 809 -8.43 17.48 20.74
CA LYS A 809 -7.27 17.53 19.84
C LYS A 809 -5.98 17.42 20.64
N PHE A 810 -5.09 16.54 20.19
CA PHE A 810 -3.74 16.37 20.69
C PHE A 810 -2.78 16.92 19.65
N MET A 811 -1.86 17.80 20.05
CA MET A 811 -0.93 18.45 19.13
C MET A 811 0.51 18.34 19.63
N ASP A 812 1.41 17.94 18.74
CA ASP A 812 2.84 18.18 18.90
C ASP A 812 3.20 19.42 18.10
N ILE A 813 3.68 20.48 18.76
CA ILE A 813 4.08 21.73 18.10
C ILE A 813 5.57 21.99 18.30
N TYR A 814 6.22 22.58 17.31
CA TYR A 814 7.64 22.90 17.32
C TYR A 814 7.85 24.34 16.84
N PRO A 815 8.77 25.09 17.50
CA PRO A 815 9.07 26.45 17.09
C PRO A 815 9.71 26.49 15.70
N PRO A 816 9.64 27.64 14.99
CA PRO A 816 10.27 27.78 13.67
C PRO A 816 11.77 27.48 13.63
N CYS A 817 12.49 27.68 14.74
CA CYS A 817 13.93 27.35 14.84
C CYS A 817 14.23 25.85 14.74
N ASP A 818 13.25 24.98 14.99
CA ASP A 818 13.42 23.53 14.84
C ASP A 818 13.27 23.07 13.39
N ALA A 819 13.08 23.96 12.41
CA ALA A 819 12.95 23.63 10.99
C ALA A 819 14.08 22.72 10.46
N ALA A 820 15.31 22.88 10.97
CA ALA A 820 16.44 22.03 10.61
C ALA A 820 16.29 20.56 11.08
N CYS A 821 15.50 20.32 12.12
CA CYS A 821 15.17 19.00 12.63
C CYS A 821 13.97 18.37 11.92
N MET A 822 13.20 19.14 11.14
CA MET A 822 11.97 18.68 10.50
C MET A 822 12.20 17.95 9.18
N HIS A 823 13.43 17.95 8.67
CA HIS A 823 13.76 17.36 7.36
C HIS A 823 12.76 17.84 6.29
N THR A 824 12.91 19.09 5.86
CA THR A 824 11.91 19.73 5.00
C THR A 824 12.08 19.35 3.53
N THR A 825 11.02 19.49 2.73
CA THR A 825 11.02 19.08 1.32
C THR A 825 10.94 20.27 0.37
N VAL A 826 11.54 20.14 -0.82
CA VAL A 826 11.40 21.15 -1.88
C VAL A 826 10.13 20.95 -2.71
N LYS A 827 9.61 19.73 -2.90
CA LYS A 827 8.39 19.50 -3.68
C LYS A 827 7.09 19.80 -2.94
N LYS A 828 6.93 19.34 -1.69
CA LYS A 828 5.77 19.63 -0.85
C LYS A 828 6.14 20.69 0.21
N PHE A 829 5.84 21.93 -0.12
CA PHE A 829 6.18 23.11 0.67
C PHE A 829 5.73 22.99 2.14
N LEU A 830 6.65 23.25 3.08
CA LEU A 830 6.45 23.22 4.55
C LEU A 830 5.93 21.89 5.14
N ASN A 831 6.16 20.77 4.45
CA ASN A 831 5.95 19.44 5.03
C ASN A 831 7.27 18.85 5.54
N SER A 832 7.17 18.06 6.61
CA SER A 832 8.26 17.32 7.23
C SER A 832 8.33 15.88 6.71
N LEU A 833 9.54 15.34 6.56
CA LEU A 833 9.75 13.90 6.32
C LEU A 833 9.53 13.06 7.60
N VAL A 834 9.58 13.70 8.77
CA VAL A 834 9.47 13.02 10.06
C VAL A 834 8.02 12.63 10.35
N PRO A 835 7.74 11.37 10.73
CA PRO A 835 6.41 10.96 11.16
C PRO A 835 5.90 11.76 12.36
N PRO A 836 4.58 12.00 12.48
CA PRO A 836 4.02 12.75 13.59
C PRO A 836 4.12 11.98 14.92
N PHE A 837 4.25 12.73 16.03
CA PHE A 837 4.25 12.19 17.40
C PHE A 837 5.32 11.11 17.65
N VAL A 838 6.47 11.25 17.01
CA VAL A 838 7.69 10.51 17.36
C VAL A 838 8.35 11.25 18.51
N ASP A 839 8.81 10.53 19.54
CA ASP A 839 9.51 11.17 20.65
C ASP A 839 10.99 11.39 20.27
N PRO A 840 11.50 12.63 20.26
CA PRO A 840 12.91 12.88 19.93
C PRO A 840 13.90 12.20 20.88
N ALA A 841 13.49 11.85 22.10
CA ALA A 841 14.34 11.11 23.04
C ALA A 841 14.43 9.61 22.72
N TYR A 842 13.52 9.08 21.90
CA TYR A 842 13.39 7.66 21.60
C TYR A 842 13.24 7.41 20.10
N VAL A 843 14.15 7.99 19.31
CA VAL A 843 14.18 7.76 17.85
C VAL A 843 14.59 6.30 17.57
N PRO A 844 13.74 5.50 16.89
CA PRO A 844 14.10 4.14 16.49
C PRO A 844 15.36 4.10 15.62
N LYS A 845 16.15 3.00 15.64
CA LYS A 845 17.47 2.93 14.96
C LYS A 845 17.39 2.98 13.42
N ASP A 846 16.28 2.51 12.88
CA ASP A 846 15.87 2.57 11.48
C ASP A 846 15.45 3.98 11.06
N VAL A 847 14.86 4.73 11.99
CA VAL A 847 14.48 6.15 11.84
C VAL A 847 15.70 7.07 11.97
N ASP A 848 16.62 6.82 12.91
CA ASP A 848 17.83 7.63 13.16
C ASP A 848 18.79 7.68 11.94
N LYS A 849 18.80 6.64 11.09
CA LYS A 849 19.60 6.63 9.85
C LYS A 849 19.15 7.68 8.84
N ASN A 850 17.86 7.99 8.78
CA ASN A 850 17.27 8.90 7.79
C ASN A 850 16.98 10.30 8.37
N TRP A 851 16.83 10.42 9.70
CA TRP A 851 16.45 11.66 10.38
C TRP A 851 17.35 12.02 11.57
N SER A 852 18.66 11.93 11.40
CA SER A 852 19.67 12.07 12.46
C SER A 852 19.63 13.40 13.24
N CYS A 853 19.05 14.45 12.64
CA CYS A 853 18.90 15.77 13.28
C CYS A 853 17.63 15.87 14.15
N TYR A 854 16.66 14.96 13.99
CA TYR A 854 15.38 15.03 14.69
C TYR A 854 15.49 14.89 16.21
N LYS A 855 16.53 14.19 16.71
CA LYS A 855 16.85 14.11 18.15
C LYS A 855 17.09 15.46 18.83
N HIS A 856 17.32 16.52 18.05
CA HIS A 856 17.51 17.89 18.53
C HIS A 856 16.20 18.71 18.51
N ALA A 857 15.09 18.14 18.04
CA ALA A 857 13.78 18.78 18.06
C ALA A 857 13.23 18.89 19.49
N ARG A 858 12.42 19.93 19.74
CA ARG A 858 11.86 20.28 21.05
C ARG A 858 10.34 20.42 20.97
N PRO A 859 9.61 19.30 20.83
CA PRO A 859 8.15 19.32 20.77
C PRO A 859 7.55 19.84 22.07
N GLN A 860 6.52 20.65 21.96
CA GLN A 860 5.60 20.95 23.04
C GLN A 860 4.28 20.24 22.77
N ARG A 861 3.81 19.43 23.74
CA ARG A 861 2.55 18.69 23.63
C ARG A 861 1.41 19.55 24.15
N VAL A 862 0.40 19.79 23.33
CA VAL A 862 -0.78 20.57 23.67
C VAL A 862 -2.03 19.69 23.57
N HIS A 863 -2.81 19.67 24.64
CA HIS A 863 -4.13 19.05 24.68
C HIS A 863 -5.19 20.14 24.67
N LEU A 864 -6.11 20.06 23.71
CA LEU A 864 -7.23 20.98 23.55
C LEU A 864 -8.54 20.21 23.69
N LYS A 865 -9.47 20.78 24.44
CA LYS A 865 -10.82 20.24 24.65
C LYS A 865 -11.86 21.13 24.00
N ALA A 866 -13.07 20.61 23.78
CA ALA A 866 -14.20 21.42 23.32
C ALA A 866 -14.33 22.72 24.13
N GLY A 867 -14.38 23.86 23.43
CA GLY A 867 -14.41 25.21 24.00
C GLY A 867 -13.05 25.90 24.11
N ASP A 868 -11.94 25.17 23.99
CA ASP A 868 -10.60 25.74 23.92
C ASP A 868 -10.37 26.40 22.54
N LEU A 869 -9.83 27.61 22.57
CA LEU A 869 -9.38 28.36 21.39
C LEU A 869 -7.86 28.46 21.40
N PHE A 870 -7.19 27.96 20.39
CA PHE A 870 -5.75 27.88 20.29
C PHE A 870 -5.22 28.86 19.25
N TYR A 871 -4.36 29.78 19.69
CA TYR A 871 -3.55 30.59 18.77
C TYR A 871 -2.26 29.83 18.46
N LEU A 872 -2.11 29.44 17.20
CA LEU A 872 -0.91 28.83 16.65
C LEU A 872 -0.23 29.85 15.73
N PRO A 873 0.98 30.34 16.07
CA PRO A 873 1.62 31.38 15.29
C PRO A 873 2.11 30.87 13.93
N ILE A 874 2.26 31.78 12.97
CA ILE A 874 2.85 31.49 11.66
C ILE A 874 4.18 30.72 11.79
N PHE A 875 4.35 29.73 10.92
CA PHE A 875 5.52 28.86 10.81
C PHE A 875 5.85 27.94 11.99
N TRP A 876 4.98 27.86 13.00
CA TRP A 876 5.09 26.77 13.97
C TRP A 876 4.77 25.44 13.29
N TRP A 877 5.71 24.51 13.38
CA TRP A 877 5.50 23.16 12.90
C TRP A 877 4.55 22.45 13.83
N HIS A 878 3.66 21.64 13.30
CA HIS A 878 2.67 20.95 14.10
C HIS A 878 2.16 19.67 13.45
N ALA A 879 1.79 18.72 14.30
CA ALA A 879 0.98 17.57 13.95
C ALA A 879 -0.23 17.52 14.88
N VAL A 880 -1.40 17.14 14.36
CA VAL A 880 -2.67 17.15 15.09
C VAL A 880 -3.30 15.76 15.01
N GLN A 881 -3.73 15.24 16.15
CA GLN A 881 -4.50 14.00 16.28
C GLN A 881 -5.85 14.31 16.92
N GLY A 882 -6.93 13.82 16.32
CA GLY A 882 -8.27 13.85 16.90
C GLY A 882 -8.46 12.87 18.06
N SER A 883 -9.53 13.03 18.83
CA SER A 883 -9.99 11.99 19.76
C SER A 883 -10.48 10.74 19.01
N ILE A 884 -10.62 9.63 19.75
CA ILE A 884 -11.22 8.39 19.22
C ILE A 884 -12.69 8.62 18.83
N GLY A 885 -13.48 9.31 19.67
CA GLY A 885 -14.82 9.75 19.29
C GLY A 885 -14.80 10.92 18.30
N ARG A 886 -16.00 11.33 17.87
CA ARG A 886 -16.19 12.47 16.96
C ARG A 886 -15.49 13.73 17.44
N ASN A 887 -14.90 14.46 16.50
CA ASN A 887 -14.10 15.64 16.82
C ASN A 887 -14.13 16.67 15.69
N MET A 888 -14.40 17.93 16.02
CA MET A 888 -14.53 19.03 15.05
C MET A 888 -13.81 20.29 15.53
N ILE A 889 -13.20 21.01 14.59
CA ILE A 889 -12.60 22.33 14.84
C ILE A 889 -13.05 23.35 13.80
N LEU A 890 -13.07 24.63 14.21
CA LEU A 890 -13.11 25.78 13.30
C LEU A 890 -11.74 26.43 13.30
N ASN A 891 -11.19 26.75 12.14
CA ASN A 891 -9.89 27.40 12.01
C ASN A 891 -9.98 28.65 11.14
N TRP A 892 -9.43 29.76 11.64
CA TRP A 892 -9.24 31.00 10.90
C TRP A 892 -7.76 31.13 10.52
N TRP A 893 -7.49 31.20 9.22
CA TRP A 893 -6.15 31.51 8.71
C TRP A 893 -6.04 32.98 8.35
N CYS A 894 -5.07 33.65 8.95
CA CYS A 894 -4.89 35.08 8.79
C CYS A 894 -3.48 35.40 8.31
N GLN A 895 -3.35 36.52 7.61
CA GLN A 895 -2.05 37.08 7.32
C GLN A 895 -1.36 37.54 8.61
N GLN A 896 -0.03 37.58 8.57
CA GLN A 896 0.77 38.17 9.64
C GLN A 896 0.39 39.65 9.82
N HIS A 897 0.20 40.08 11.06
CA HIS A 897 -0.10 41.48 11.32
C HIS A 897 1.12 42.36 10.91
N PRO A 898 0.93 43.52 10.24
CA PRO A 898 2.03 44.42 9.85
C PRO A 898 3.00 44.87 10.96
N TYR A 899 2.60 44.86 12.24
CA TYR A 899 3.49 45.18 13.37
C TYR A 899 4.35 44.00 13.80
N LYS A 900 3.95 42.78 13.44
CA LYS A 900 4.70 41.55 13.64
C LYS A 900 5.64 41.28 12.46
N GLU A 901 5.32 41.77 11.27
CA GLU A 901 6.11 41.57 10.04
C GLU A 901 7.50 42.21 10.13
N HIS A 902 8.53 41.38 9.99
CA HIS A 902 9.91 41.84 9.87
C HIS A 902 10.21 42.24 8.42
N LYS A 903 10.52 43.52 8.21
CA LYS A 903 10.87 44.03 6.88
C LYS A 903 12.33 43.79 6.56
N TYR A 904 12.61 42.67 5.91
CA TYR A 904 13.93 42.32 5.39
C TYR A 904 14.42 43.37 4.38
N LYS A 905 15.63 43.91 4.58
CA LYS A 905 16.27 44.84 3.63
C LYS A 905 17.02 44.07 2.55
N GLY A 906 16.26 43.34 1.72
CA GLY A 906 16.82 42.38 0.77
C GLY A 906 17.23 41.11 1.52
N PHE A 907 16.37 40.09 1.41
CA PHE A 907 16.53 38.69 1.85
C PHE A 907 17.94 38.33 2.35
N GLU A 908 18.05 38.19 3.66
CA GLU A 908 19.26 38.04 4.47
C GLU A 908 19.92 36.66 4.26
N GLY A 909 20.53 36.49 3.08
CA GLY A 909 21.38 35.36 2.70
C GLY A 909 20.70 34.30 1.83
N THR A 910 19.46 33.89 2.12
CA THR A 910 18.80 32.79 1.36
C THR A 910 18.61 33.15 -0.12
N ARG A 911 18.16 34.38 -0.41
CA ARG A 911 18.03 34.87 -1.79
C ARG A 911 19.34 34.94 -2.54
N GLU A 912 20.44 35.31 -1.89
CA GLU A 912 21.73 35.35 -2.58
C GLU A 912 22.12 33.97 -3.11
N VAL A 913 21.84 32.92 -2.33
CA VAL A 913 22.04 31.53 -2.76
C VAL A 913 21.04 31.13 -3.86
N LEU A 914 19.75 31.44 -3.69
CA LEU A 914 18.71 31.09 -4.66
C LEU A 914 18.87 31.83 -6.00
N GLU A 915 19.25 33.11 -6.00
CA GLU A 915 19.56 33.87 -7.20
C GLU A 915 20.73 33.24 -7.95
N VAL A 916 21.81 32.83 -7.27
CA VAL A 916 22.92 32.13 -7.91
C VAL A 916 22.46 30.85 -8.60
N LEU A 917 21.61 30.05 -7.95
CA LEU A 917 21.06 28.82 -8.52
C LEU A 917 20.15 29.11 -9.72
N GLN A 918 19.35 30.17 -9.67
CA GLN A 918 18.52 30.62 -10.78
C GLN A 918 19.37 31.05 -11.99
N HIS A 919 20.41 31.87 -11.79
CA HIS A 919 21.29 32.30 -12.88
C HIS A 919 22.00 31.11 -13.55
N LEU A 920 22.40 30.11 -12.76
CA LEU A 920 22.96 28.86 -13.28
C LEU A 920 21.93 28.06 -14.10
N ASN A 921 20.70 27.96 -13.62
CA ASN A 921 19.60 27.31 -14.34
C ASN A 921 19.35 27.97 -15.71
N GLU A 922 19.31 29.30 -15.75
CA GLU A 922 19.12 30.09 -16.96
C GLU A 922 20.30 29.92 -17.95
N ALA A 923 21.54 29.95 -17.45
CA ALA A 923 22.74 29.74 -18.26
C ALA A 923 22.79 28.33 -18.89
N TRP A 924 22.41 27.30 -18.13
CA TRP A 924 22.40 25.93 -18.62
C TRP A 924 21.25 25.61 -19.56
N SER A 925 20.11 26.30 -19.42
CA SER A 925 18.97 26.16 -20.33
C SER A 925 19.31 26.60 -21.77
N GLN A 926 20.39 27.35 -21.96
CA GLN A 926 20.86 27.84 -23.26
C GLN A 926 21.97 26.98 -23.87
N GLN A 927 22.45 25.93 -23.19
CA GLN A 927 23.55 25.06 -23.66
C GLN A 927 23.08 23.66 -24.03
N SER A 928 23.14 23.33 -25.33
CA SER A 928 22.79 22.02 -25.89
C SER A 928 24.03 21.31 -26.45
N GLY A 929 24.84 20.67 -25.58
CA GLY A 929 26.05 19.96 -26.05
C GLY A 929 26.70 19.01 -25.02
N PRO A 930 27.72 18.22 -25.42
CA PRO A 930 28.30 17.10 -24.63
C PRO A 930 29.13 17.50 -23.39
N GLY A 931 28.99 18.73 -22.90
CA GLY A 931 29.64 19.27 -21.69
C GLY A 931 28.68 19.92 -20.68
N GLY A 932 27.36 19.78 -20.88
CA GLY A 932 26.34 20.40 -20.02
C GLY A 932 26.19 19.76 -18.62
N PRO A 933 25.38 20.38 -17.73
CA PRO A 933 25.17 19.89 -16.37
C PRO A 933 24.52 18.50 -16.35
N THR A 934 24.89 17.72 -15.35
CA THR A 934 24.31 16.42 -15.01
C THR A 934 22.81 16.53 -14.71
N ALA A 935 22.09 15.40 -14.75
CA ALA A 935 20.66 15.36 -14.46
C ALA A 935 20.33 15.90 -13.05
N THR A 936 21.17 15.61 -12.06
CA THR A 936 21.04 16.11 -10.69
C THR A 936 21.26 17.62 -10.60
N GLU A 937 22.28 18.16 -11.29
CA GLU A 937 22.54 19.61 -11.34
C GLU A 937 21.36 20.38 -11.95
N ARG A 938 20.75 19.84 -13.02
CA ARG A 938 19.55 20.43 -13.62
C ARG A 938 18.34 20.37 -12.68
N SER A 939 18.11 19.24 -12.02
CA SER A 939 16.99 19.08 -11.09
C SER A 939 17.05 20.07 -9.92
N VAL A 940 18.22 20.18 -9.25
CA VAL A 940 18.44 21.15 -8.16
C VAL A 940 18.17 22.58 -8.64
N ALA A 941 18.74 22.95 -9.80
CA ALA A 941 18.62 24.30 -10.34
C ALA A 941 17.19 24.60 -10.85
N GLN A 942 16.43 23.62 -11.31
CA GLN A 942 15.02 23.79 -11.66
C GLN A 942 14.12 23.88 -10.42
N GLU A 943 14.34 23.03 -9.42
CA GLU A 943 13.51 22.96 -8.21
C GLU A 943 13.71 24.17 -7.29
N LEU A 944 14.93 24.71 -7.21
CA LEU A 944 15.27 25.88 -6.41
C LEU A 944 15.39 27.18 -7.22
N GLY A 945 15.64 27.10 -8.53
CA GLY A 945 15.83 28.26 -9.41
C GLY A 945 14.65 28.57 -10.32
N SER A 946 13.56 27.78 -10.29
CA SER A 946 12.31 28.19 -10.95
C SER A 946 11.73 29.42 -10.24
N GLY A 947 11.29 30.41 -11.03
CA GLY A 947 10.65 31.64 -10.55
C GLY A 947 9.41 31.43 -9.66
N LEU A 948 8.99 30.18 -9.44
CA LEU A 948 7.90 29.78 -8.53
C LEU A 948 8.18 30.10 -7.06
N LEU A 949 9.45 30.17 -6.66
CA LEU A 949 9.84 30.69 -5.32
C LEU A 949 9.59 32.20 -5.18
N TYR A 950 9.49 32.90 -6.30
CA TYR A 950 9.32 34.35 -6.41
C TYR A 950 7.93 34.77 -6.91
N SER A 951 7.12 33.86 -7.45
CA SER A 951 5.77 34.16 -7.88
C SER A 951 4.82 34.26 -6.69
N ASP A 952 3.80 35.10 -6.84
CA ASP A 952 2.65 35.18 -5.93
C ASP A 952 1.86 33.86 -5.86
N SER A 953 2.21 32.87 -6.68
CA SER A 953 1.58 31.55 -6.72
C SER A 953 1.88 30.65 -5.52
N MET A 954 2.77 31.05 -4.60
CA MET A 954 2.91 30.34 -3.31
C MET A 954 1.64 30.44 -2.43
N CYS A 955 0.73 31.36 -2.76
CA CYS A 955 -0.61 31.44 -2.19
C CYS A 955 -1.71 30.78 -3.07
N VAL A 956 -1.36 30.16 -4.21
CA VAL A 956 -2.31 29.78 -5.28
C VAL A 956 -2.61 28.28 -5.32
N ALA A 957 -2.40 27.55 -4.22
CA ALA A 957 -3.16 26.32 -3.97
C ALA A 957 -4.60 26.67 -3.50
N SER A 958 -5.29 27.49 -4.29
CA SER A 958 -6.72 27.77 -4.30
C SER A 958 -6.99 28.49 -5.61
N ASN A 959 -7.48 27.76 -6.62
CA ASN A 959 -7.85 28.32 -7.91
C ASN A 959 -8.96 29.36 -7.73
N GLY A 960 -8.61 30.65 -7.73
CA GLY A 960 -9.59 31.74 -7.60
C GLY A 960 -9.15 33.14 -8.02
N TYR A 961 -7.88 33.35 -8.42
CA TYR A 961 -7.36 34.72 -8.57
C TYR A 961 -7.21 35.25 -10.01
N LYS A 962 -7.72 34.55 -11.03
CA LYS A 962 -7.66 35.02 -12.44
C LYS A 962 -8.93 35.72 -12.96
N LYS A 963 -9.84 36.18 -12.10
CA LYS A 963 -11.04 36.94 -12.53
C LYS A 963 -11.23 38.34 -11.92
N LEU A 964 -10.18 38.95 -11.34
CA LEU A 964 -10.28 40.30 -10.76
C LEU A 964 -9.19 41.29 -11.21
N VAL A 965 -8.58 41.06 -12.38
CA VAL A 965 -7.82 42.11 -13.09
C VAL A 965 -8.56 42.50 -14.37
N ALA A 966 -9.81 42.95 -14.20
CA ALA A 966 -10.38 43.93 -15.09
C ALA A 966 -10.20 45.30 -14.41
N PRO A 967 -9.76 46.36 -15.11
CA PRO A 967 -9.72 47.69 -14.51
C PRO A 967 -11.14 48.04 -14.04
N PRO A 968 -11.31 48.67 -12.86
CA PRO A 968 -12.64 48.93 -12.32
C PRO A 968 -13.42 49.82 -13.28
N PRO A 969 -14.74 49.61 -13.46
CA PRO A 969 -15.58 50.58 -14.13
C PRO A 969 -15.49 51.91 -13.35
N ARG A 970 -15.19 53.00 -14.07
CA ARG A 970 -15.14 54.36 -13.51
C ARG A 970 -16.41 54.64 -12.71
N ALA A 971 -16.28 54.77 -11.39
CA ALA A 971 -17.35 55.29 -10.55
C ALA A 971 -17.55 56.80 -10.83
N PRO A 972 -18.79 57.30 -10.85
CA PRO A 972 -19.09 58.71 -11.09
C PRO A 972 -18.68 59.58 -9.88
N PRO A 973 -18.46 60.90 -10.07
CA PRO A 973 -17.90 61.76 -9.03
C PRO A 973 -18.90 61.94 -7.88
N VAL A 974 -18.51 61.53 -6.67
CA VAL A 974 -19.28 61.83 -5.45
C VAL A 974 -18.89 63.21 -4.95
N LYS A 975 -19.91 64.05 -4.79
CA LYS A 975 -19.85 65.42 -4.29
C LYS A 975 -19.30 65.48 -2.88
N THR A 976 -18.44 66.48 -2.65
CA THR A 976 -17.95 66.94 -1.36
C THR A 976 -19.08 67.43 -0.45
N SER A 977 -19.10 67.01 0.82
CA SER A 977 -19.53 67.87 1.93
C SER A 977 -18.99 67.40 3.29
N ASN A 978 -18.19 68.29 3.90
CA ASN A 978 -18.06 68.64 5.33
C ASN A 978 -17.79 67.51 6.34
N SER A 979 -16.55 67.35 6.82
CA SER A 979 -15.96 68.07 7.97
C SER A 979 -16.66 67.80 9.32
N LEU A 980 -15.94 67.16 10.25
CA LEU A 980 -15.81 67.54 11.68
C LEU A 980 -14.94 66.50 12.41
N LEU A 981 -13.64 66.80 12.52
CA LEU A 981 -12.72 66.24 13.51
C LEU A 981 -12.62 67.23 14.67
N PRO A 982 -12.53 66.78 15.94
CA PRO A 982 -11.86 67.52 16.98
C PRO A 982 -10.45 66.93 17.22
N SER A 983 -9.46 67.78 16.99
CA SER A 983 -8.07 67.64 17.42
C SER A 983 -7.94 67.76 18.94
N ASN A 984 -7.10 66.91 19.56
CA ASN A 984 -6.27 67.12 20.75
C ASN A 984 -5.58 65.76 21.00
N GLY A 985 -4.29 65.49 20.82
CA GLY A 985 -3.09 66.31 20.97
C GLY A 985 -2.35 65.84 22.22
N PHE A 986 -1.37 64.94 22.13
CA PHE A 986 -0.26 64.85 23.10
C PHE A 986 0.94 64.08 22.52
N ARG A 987 2.08 64.78 22.46
CA ARG A 987 3.43 64.28 22.16
C ARG A 987 3.98 63.50 23.35
N TRP A 988 4.74 62.43 23.11
CA TRP A 988 5.72 61.92 24.08
C TRP A 988 7.15 62.12 23.59
N LYS A 989 7.92 62.80 24.44
CA LYS A 989 9.36 63.04 24.33
C LYS A 989 10.13 61.77 24.67
N SER A 990 11.23 61.57 23.94
CA SER A 990 12.29 60.63 24.29
C SER A 990 12.94 60.98 25.63
N THR A 991 13.28 59.96 26.42
CA THR A 991 14.38 60.03 27.37
C THR A 991 15.13 58.69 27.36
N ARG A 992 16.46 58.80 27.32
CA ARG A 992 17.45 57.73 27.32
C ARG A 992 18.14 57.75 28.70
N SER A 993 18.60 56.59 29.17
CA SER A 993 19.50 56.36 30.33
C SER A 993 18.86 56.62 31.71
N GLN A 994 19.07 55.84 32.79
CA GLN A 994 20.21 55.09 33.31
C GLN A 994 19.71 53.99 34.29
N ALA A 995 20.58 52.98 34.53
CA ALA A 995 20.55 51.91 35.54
C ALA A 995 19.60 50.74 35.29
#